data_AF-A0A5N7BQ12-F1
#
_entry.id   AF-A0A5N7BQ12-F1
#
_cell.length_a   1.000
_cell.length_b   1.000
_cell.length_c   1.000
_cell.angle_alpha   90.00
_cell.angle_beta   90.00
_cell.angle_gamma   90.00
#
_symmetry.space_group_name_H-M   'P 1'
#
loop_
_entity.id
_entity.type
_entity.pdbx_description
1 polymer ?
#
loop_
_entity_poly.entity_id
_entity_poly.type
_entity_poly.pdbx_seq_one_letter_code
_entity_poly.pdbx_strand_id
1 'polypeptide(L)'
;MTRTERPDVRKAASIAGKLDVFRDGFRTICQESGLPPTLDSLSQFDNEDLQNLALDLVSALRSFPDMRKLPSANSRKNILSDLLRLTAVISSDDFDIDNLMPLLRAVLNQEPEDVIWDRIYSTVIESTPPPKLLPFFNQTPYLHTTSSFVNSSGHRKHVDAVLKEELGPIYIGIPQFYESFFRDIDGLEAAGNAVFQELREGDTPLYCDGSGWQDWPKSTQEKEVLEWLNQKFNLLRNLAGEKSPSVAAQRKILTRPSQPLQGSNTKRKLDVAIVKDIDQQIEEGGPSDWSRVLVPGELKSSPDLDTASNTWRDLGRYAREVFSSQETRRFVLGFTLCGPIMRLWEFDRLGAIASSPFDVNKDGLQFVLAILGYFWMNDEQLGFDPSIMTSADGRRFIEISRNGRKERLVFDELVKPSSCVAGRATTCWKAHMEDGSNTPVVIKDSWQYPEREEEGKLLQEVTEKGIINVARYFYHETVCVNGKIDDVRENIRKGIDVTKASNYKPASNKQEEAKDTARLGRSKNRSRTGHKRSSSCAEVPLPPSKRTCSSSSNRKQDLTPQNRIHRRVCIRDYGKSICRATSRVALLNALQSCLEGYESLHAHTGILQGDISTGNLMINEDKKNGSWPAFLIDLDLAVKEQREQPSGARGKTGTRAFMAIGLLLGEKHCFHHDLESFFWVLFWICIHYDGPGKDVGPTDFDCWNYDDDQKLANSKKGVVDDEADFEQTAEKYFTSYYKVLVPWVNELRRVVFPGGTRRKKPDRGLYVQMKNVLEKAAEDLKMLGI
;
A
#
# COMPACT_ATOMS: atom_id res chain seq x y z
N MET A 1 23.00 -23.81 -29.04
CA MET A 1 22.31 -24.36 -30.22
C MET A 1 22.74 -23.58 -31.44
N THR A 2 22.71 -24.20 -32.62
CA THR A 2 23.10 -23.58 -33.90
C THR A 2 22.12 -22.48 -34.33
N ARG A 3 22.63 -21.53 -35.12
CA ARG A 3 21.87 -20.42 -35.71
C ARG A 3 21.00 -20.95 -36.85
N THR A 4 19.74 -21.28 -36.58
CA THR A 4 18.78 -21.69 -37.62
C THR A 4 18.50 -20.52 -38.55
N GLU A 5 18.70 -20.74 -39.85
CA GLU A 5 18.35 -19.79 -40.90
C GLU A 5 16.82 -19.64 -40.96
N ARG A 6 16.33 -18.39 -40.99
CA ARG A 6 14.93 -18.13 -41.35
C ARG A 6 14.78 -18.35 -42.86
N PRO A 7 13.74 -19.06 -43.34
CA PRO A 7 13.49 -19.15 -44.77
C PRO A 7 13.21 -17.76 -45.35
N ASP A 8 13.68 -17.51 -46.56
CA ASP A 8 13.51 -16.23 -47.27
C ASP A 8 12.08 -16.09 -47.83
N VAL A 9 11.15 -15.69 -46.96
CA VAL A 9 9.71 -15.53 -47.30
C VAL A 9 9.48 -14.37 -48.30
N ARG A 10 10.47 -13.49 -48.52
CA ARG A 10 10.32 -12.24 -49.29
C ARG A 10 10.04 -12.48 -50.77
N LYS A 11 10.50 -13.60 -51.33
CA LYS A 11 10.35 -13.97 -52.74
C LYS A 11 8.96 -14.49 -53.13
N ALA A 12 8.01 -14.57 -52.19
CA ALA A 12 6.68 -15.16 -52.42
C ALA A 12 5.56 -14.16 -52.74
N ALA A 13 5.80 -12.85 -52.62
CA ALA A 13 4.77 -11.82 -52.81
C ALA A 13 5.36 -10.55 -53.46
N SER A 14 5.23 -10.43 -54.78
CA SER A 14 5.61 -9.21 -55.51
C SER A 14 4.67 -8.04 -55.19
N ILE A 15 5.23 -6.84 -55.13
CA ILE A 15 4.58 -5.54 -54.89
C ILE A 15 4.49 -4.71 -56.19
N ALA A 16 5.27 -5.04 -57.23
CA ALA A 16 5.30 -4.37 -58.53
C ALA A 16 3.90 -4.11 -59.10
N GLY A 17 3.66 -2.88 -59.57
CA GLY A 17 2.36 -2.40 -60.07
C GLY A 17 1.32 -2.09 -58.99
N LYS A 18 1.45 -2.62 -57.76
CA LYS A 18 0.39 -2.57 -56.73
C LYS A 18 0.43 -1.32 -55.84
N LEU A 19 1.52 -0.56 -55.87
CA LEU A 19 1.66 0.74 -55.18
C LEU A 19 1.53 1.94 -56.14
N ASP A 20 1.21 1.71 -57.41
CA ASP A 20 1.13 2.78 -58.40
C ASP A 20 -0.05 3.72 -58.14
N VAL A 21 -1.18 3.19 -57.65
CA VAL A 21 -2.32 4.00 -57.17
C VAL A 21 -1.92 4.99 -56.06
N PHE A 22 -1.02 4.58 -55.16
CA PHE A 22 -0.48 5.47 -54.11
C PHE A 22 0.49 6.52 -54.69
N ARG A 23 1.32 6.13 -55.66
CA ARG A 23 2.25 7.04 -56.36
C ARG A 23 1.49 8.08 -57.19
N ASP A 24 0.38 7.71 -57.81
CA ASP A 24 -0.52 8.61 -58.53
C ASP A 24 -1.28 9.54 -57.58
N GLY A 25 -1.75 9.03 -56.43
CA GLY A 25 -2.29 9.89 -55.36
C GLY A 25 -1.29 10.96 -54.90
N PHE A 26 -0.03 10.58 -54.64
CA PHE A 26 1.04 11.53 -54.30
C PHE A 26 1.28 12.58 -55.41
N ARG A 27 1.23 12.17 -56.69
CA ARG A 27 1.34 13.11 -57.83
C ARG A 27 0.18 14.10 -57.87
N THR A 28 -1.04 13.66 -57.61
CA THR A 28 -2.23 14.52 -57.53
C THR A 28 -2.09 15.52 -56.39
N ILE A 29 -1.73 15.08 -55.17
CA ILE A 29 -1.53 15.96 -54.01
C ILE A 29 -0.46 17.03 -54.31
N CYS A 30 0.67 16.64 -54.90
CA CYS A 30 1.68 17.61 -55.33
C CYS A 30 1.12 18.63 -56.33
N GLN A 31 0.34 18.19 -57.32
CA GLN A 31 -0.24 19.08 -58.34
C GLN A 31 -1.30 20.04 -57.77
N GLU A 32 -2.14 19.57 -56.83
CA GLU A 32 -3.17 20.38 -56.17
C GLU A 32 -2.53 21.41 -55.22
N SER A 33 -1.45 21.05 -54.52
CA SER A 33 -0.64 21.96 -53.70
C SER A 33 0.37 22.81 -54.51
N GLY A 34 0.39 22.72 -55.84
CA GLY A 34 1.25 23.52 -56.73
C GLY A 34 2.75 23.17 -56.71
N LEU A 35 3.11 22.02 -56.15
CA LEU A 35 4.48 21.54 -55.97
C LEU A 35 4.93 20.57 -57.10
N PRO A 36 6.22 20.50 -57.43
CA PRO A 36 6.73 19.46 -58.32
C PRO A 36 6.55 18.07 -57.67
N PRO A 37 6.20 17.01 -58.42
CA PRO A 37 6.03 15.66 -57.88
C PRO A 37 7.39 14.95 -57.68
N THR A 38 8.24 15.52 -56.84
CA THR A 38 9.59 15.05 -56.49
C THR A 38 9.68 14.69 -55.01
N LEU A 39 10.67 13.88 -54.63
CA LEU A 39 10.89 13.46 -53.24
C LEU A 39 11.17 14.62 -52.29
N ASP A 40 11.76 15.71 -52.79
CA ASP A 40 12.08 16.90 -51.99
C ASP A 40 10.82 17.64 -51.52
N SER A 41 9.70 17.54 -52.28
CA SER A 41 8.42 18.16 -51.92
C SER A 41 7.80 17.58 -50.65
N LEU A 42 8.20 16.36 -50.24
CA LEU A 42 7.83 15.78 -48.94
C LEU A 42 8.34 16.63 -47.76
N SER A 43 9.33 17.51 -47.95
CA SER A 43 9.82 18.43 -46.91
C SER A 43 9.02 19.74 -46.83
N GLN A 44 8.01 19.91 -47.69
CA GLN A 44 7.17 21.11 -47.80
C GLN A 44 5.69 20.84 -47.51
N PHE A 45 5.33 19.57 -47.28
CA PHE A 45 4.03 19.16 -46.76
C PHE A 45 3.97 19.44 -45.26
N ASP A 46 2.79 19.73 -44.71
CA ASP A 46 2.60 19.82 -43.26
C ASP A 46 2.36 18.44 -42.61
N ASN A 47 2.19 18.44 -41.28
CA ASN A 47 1.99 17.20 -40.53
C ASN A 47 0.67 16.49 -40.86
N GLU A 48 -0.39 17.20 -41.26
CA GLU A 48 -1.69 16.60 -41.61
C GLU A 48 -1.61 15.98 -43.01
N ASP A 49 -1.00 16.66 -43.99
CA ASP A 49 -0.69 16.11 -45.31
C ASP A 49 0.20 14.86 -45.22
N LEU A 50 1.26 14.89 -44.41
CA LEU A 50 2.16 13.75 -44.21
C LEU A 50 1.49 12.58 -43.47
N GLN A 51 0.63 12.86 -42.48
CA GLN A 51 -0.15 11.84 -41.77
C GLN A 51 -1.15 11.16 -42.71
N ASN A 52 -1.87 11.93 -43.54
CA ASN A 52 -2.78 11.41 -44.56
C ASN A 52 -2.04 10.56 -45.60
N LEU A 53 -0.89 11.02 -46.12
CA LEU A 53 -0.06 10.27 -47.06
C LEU A 53 0.45 8.93 -46.46
N ALA A 54 0.80 8.92 -45.17
CA ALA A 54 1.17 7.70 -44.46
C ALA A 54 -0.02 6.73 -44.27
N LEU A 55 -1.23 7.24 -44.00
CA LEU A 55 -2.45 6.44 -43.91
C LEU A 55 -2.83 5.81 -45.25
N ASP A 56 -2.66 6.53 -46.36
CA ASP A 56 -2.90 6.01 -47.71
C ASP A 56 -1.90 4.93 -48.10
N LEU A 57 -0.60 5.11 -47.81
CA LEU A 57 0.40 4.06 -48.05
C LEU A 57 0.07 2.78 -47.27
N VAL A 58 -0.26 2.90 -45.98
CA VAL A 58 -0.63 1.74 -45.15
C VAL A 58 -1.95 1.12 -45.63
N SER A 59 -2.89 1.91 -46.14
CA SER A 59 -4.15 1.41 -46.73
C SER A 59 -3.93 0.67 -48.05
N ALA A 60 -3.04 1.17 -48.92
CA ALA A 60 -2.62 0.49 -50.15
C ALA A 60 -1.96 -0.87 -49.81
N LEU A 61 -0.99 -0.89 -48.89
CA LEU A 61 -0.34 -2.13 -48.41
C LEU A 61 -1.35 -3.12 -47.80
N ARG A 62 -2.33 -2.64 -47.03
CA ARG A 62 -3.40 -3.46 -46.43
C ARG A 62 -4.33 -4.11 -47.45
N SER A 63 -4.41 -3.60 -48.68
CA SER A 63 -5.25 -4.18 -49.75
C SER A 63 -4.71 -5.51 -50.27
N PHE A 64 -3.41 -5.78 -50.13
CA PHE A 64 -2.76 -6.94 -50.76
C PHE A 64 -3.16 -8.26 -50.06
N PRO A 65 -3.75 -9.25 -50.77
CA PRO A 65 -4.22 -10.49 -50.16
C PRO A 65 -3.14 -11.28 -49.40
N ASP A 66 -1.89 -11.16 -49.83
CA ASP A 66 -0.75 -11.92 -49.30
C ASP A 66 -0.28 -11.43 -47.92
N MET A 67 -0.63 -10.21 -47.50
CA MET A 67 -0.40 -9.72 -46.12
C MET A 67 -1.12 -10.60 -45.06
N ARG A 68 -2.10 -11.40 -45.48
CA ARG A 68 -2.78 -12.39 -44.62
C ARG A 68 -1.98 -13.67 -44.41
N LYS A 69 -1.03 -13.96 -45.32
CA LYS A 69 -0.19 -15.17 -45.38
C LYS A 69 1.21 -14.95 -44.80
N LEU A 70 1.75 -13.74 -44.96
CA LEU A 70 3.09 -13.36 -44.51
C LEU A 70 3.19 -13.30 -42.97
N PRO A 71 4.31 -13.73 -42.37
CA PRO A 71 4.50 -13.76 -40.93
C PRO A 71 4.52 -12.34 -40.34
N SER A 72 4.06 -12.19 -39.09
CA SER A 72 4.22 -10.95 -38.34
C SER A 72 5.69 -10.74 -37.95
N ALA A 73 6.17 -9.50 -38.02
CA ALA A 73 7.47 -9.14 -37.48
C ALA A 73 7.50 -9.23 -35.94
N ASN A 74 6.36 -8.94 -35.32
CA ASN A 74 6.16 -8.80 -33.86
C ASN A 74 5.55 -10.05 -33.19
N SER A 75 5.78 -11.23 -33.77
CA SER A 75 5.20 -12.51 -33.31
C SER A 75 3.66 -12.55 -33.21
N ARG A 76 2.95 -11.67 -33.93
CA ARG A 76 1.49 -11.69 -34.08
C ARG A 76 1.06 -12.67 -35.18
N LYS A 77 -0.24 -12.68 -35.51
CA LYS A 77 -0.84 -13.65 -36.44
C LYS A 77 -0.29 -13.59 -37.87
N ASN A 78 -0.09 -12.39 -38.41
CA ASN A 78 0.43 -12.10 -39.75
C ASN A 78 0.73 -10.59 -39.87
N ILE A 79 1.44 -10.17 -40.92
CA ILE A 79 1.82 -8.76 -41.10
C ILE A 79 0.61 -7.82 -41.33
N LEU A 80 -0.53 -8.32 -41.85
CA LEU A 80 -1.76 -7.53 -41.88
C LEU A 80 -2.22 -7.11 -40.47
N SER A 81 -2.04 -7.98 -39.46
CA SER A 81 -2.32 -7.65 -38.06
C SER A 81 -1.36 -6.63 -37.47
N ASP A 82 -0.19 -6.43 -38.07
CA ASP A 82 0.75 -5.36 -37.72
C ASP A 82 0.35 -4.05 -38.39
N LEU A 83 0.11 -4.06 -39.71
CA LEU A 83 -0.31 -2.87 -40.48
C LEU A 83 -1.63 -2.27 -39.97
N LEU A 84 -2.57 -3.10 -39.51
CA LEU A 84 -3.81 -2.63 -38.86
C LEU A 84 -3.54 -1.88 -37.54
N ARG A 85 -2.49 -2.26 -36.80
CA ARG A 85 -2.06 -1.53 -35.60
C ARG A 85 -1.28 -0.26 -35.97
N LEU A 86 -0.49 -0.30 -37.06
CA LEU A 86 0.20 0.86 -37.59
C LEU A 86 -0.78 1.98 -37.98
N THR A 87 -1.89 1.67 -38.66
CA THR A 87 -2.96 2.67 -38.91
C THR A 87 -3.43 3.35 -37.62
N ALA A 88 -3.68 2.57 -36.56
CA ALA A 88 -4.14 3.10 -35.27
C ALA A 88 -3.05 3.83 -34.47
N VAL A 89 -1.78 3.75 -34.88
CA VAL A 89 -0.68 4.56 -34.34
C VAL A 89 -0.54 5.86 -35.15
N ILE A 90 -0.60 5.80 -36.49
CA ILE A 90 -0.54 7.00 -37.34
C ILE A 90 -1.70 7.95 -37.03
N SER A 91 -2.92 7.43 -36.83
CA SER A 91 -4.11 8.20 -36.42
C SER A 91 -4.14 8.53 -34.91
N SER A 92 -3.00 8.84 -34.29
CA SER A 92 -2.95 9.28 -32.88
C SER A 92 -2.09 10.53 -32.72
N ASP A 93 -2.45 11.37 -31.75
CA ASP A 93 -1.90 12.72 -31.57
C ASP A 93 -0.40 12.72 -31.19
N ASP A 94 0.11 11.61 -30.66
CA ASP A 94 1.51 11.38 -30.28
C ASP A 94 2.39 10.78 -31.41
N PHE A 95 1.94 10.82 -32.68
CA PHE A 95 2.61 10.12 -33.78
C PHE A 95 3.79 10.88 -34.41
N ASP A 96 4.98 10.27 -34.36
CA ASP A 96 6.19 10.74 -35.04
C ASP A 96 6.36 10.13 -36.45
N ILE A 97 6.23 10.99 -37.46
CA ILE A 97 6.31 10.67 -38.89
C ILE A 97 7.71 10.22 -39.36
N ASP A 98 8.80 10.59 -38.69
CA ASP A 98 10.16 10.30 -39.16
C ASP A 98 10.44 8.78 -39.21
N ASN A 99 9.72 7.98 -38.42
CA ASN A 99 9.76 6.51 -38.44
C ASN A 99 9.15 5.89 -39.72
N LEU A 100 8.35 6.67 -40.47
CA LEU A 100 7.67 6.28 -41.71
C LEU A 100 8.27 6.92 -42.96
N MET A 101 8.98 8.05 -42.82
CA MET A 101 9.69 8.72 -43.93
C MET A 101 10.66 7.80 -44.71
N PRO A 102 11.42 6.87 -44.12
CA PRO A 102 12.25 5.92 -44.85
C PRO A 102 11.46 4.95 -45.74
N LEU A 103 10.22 4.62 -45.37
CA LEU A 103 9.33 3.74 -46.15
C LEU A 103 8.62 4.53 -47.25
N LEU A 104 8.10 5.73 -46.95
CA LEU A 104 7.51 6.65 -47.92
C LEU A 104 8.50 6.95 -49.06
N ARG A 105 9.73 7.35 -48.73
CA ARG A 105 10.79 7.64 -49.71
C ARG A 105 11.13 6.41 -50.57
N ALA A 106 11.25 5.22 -49.98
CA ALA A 106 11.56 4.00 -50.73
C ALA A 106 10.46 3.61 -51.73
N VAL A 107 9.19 3.77 -51.36
CA VAL A 107 8.05 3.48 -52.25
C VAL A 107 7.96 4.50 -53.39
N LEU A 108 8.18 5.78 -53.11
CA LEU A 108 8.10 6.87 -54.09
C LEU A 108 9.31 6.90 -55.04
N ASN A 109 10.52 6.59 -54.56
CA ASN A 109 11.73 6.47 -55.40
C ASN A 109 11.74 5.20 -56.27
N GLN A 110 10.75 4.31 -56.12
CA GLN A 110 10.67 3.01 -56.81
C GLN A 110 11.87 2.10 -56.53
N GLU A 111 12.29 2.05 -55.25
CA GLU A 111 13.35 1.13 -54.79
C GLU A 111 13.01 -0.34 -55.09
N PRO A 112 14.03 -1.23 -55.17
CA PRO A 112 13.84 -2.67 -55.33
C PRO A 112 12.86 -3.28 -54.32
N GLU A 113 12.11 -4.32 -54.73
CA GLU A 113 11.05 -4.92 -53.89
C GLU A 113 11.57 -5.43 -52.53
N ASP A 114 12.79 -5.96 -52.48
CA ASP A 114 13.43 -6.43 -51.26
C ASP A 114 13.77 -5.29 -50.29
N VAL A 115 14.21 -4.13 -50.81
CA VAL A 115 14.42 -2.91 -50.03
C VAL A 115 13.09 -2.37 -49.48
N ILE A 116 12.04 -2.33 -50.31
CA ILE A 116 10.69 -1.94 -49.86
C ILE A 116 10.17 -2.92 -48.80
N TRP A 117 10.35 -4.23 -48.97
CA TRP A 117 9.99 -5.22 -47.95
C TRP A 117 10.77 -5.04 -46.64
N ASP A 118 12.09 -4.78 -46.68
CA ASP A 118 12.86 -4.49 -45.47
C ASP A 118 12.32 -3.26 -44.73
N ARG A 119 12.02 -2.17 -45.45
CA ARG A 119 11.41 -0.96 -44.84
C ARG A 119 10.05 -1.25 -44.22
N ILE A 120 9.18 -2.01 -44.89
CA ILE A 120 7.87 -2.41 -44.33
C ILE A 120 8.03 -3.17 -43.01
N TYR A 121 8.96 -4.12 -42.94
CA TYR A 121 9.19 -4.90 -41.71
C TYR A 121 9.82 -4.05 -40.60
N SER A 122 10.77 -3.17 -40.89
CA SER A 122 11.39 -2.28 -39.89
C SER A 122 10.40 -1.30 -39.27
N THR A 123 9.67 -0.53 -40.10
CA THR A 123 8.63 0.40 -39.64
C THR A 123 7.59 -0.30 -38.76
N VAL A 124 7.20 -1.52 -39.12
CA VAL A 124 6.26 -2.35 -38.35
C VAL A 124 6.83 -2.81 -36.99
N ILE A 125 8.14 -2.98 -36.84
CA ILE A 125 8.80 -3.30 -35.57
C ILE A 125 8.87 -2.04 -34.69
N GLU A 126 9.37 -0.95 -35.25
CA GLU A 126 9.61 0.33 -34.57
C GLU A 126 8.31 0.99 -34.10
N SER A 127 7.23 0.88 -34.89
CA SER A 127 5.87 1.30 -34.50
C SER A 127 5.18 0.36 -33.49
N THR A 128 5.96 -0.46 -32.78
CA THR A 128 5.54 -1.08 -31.53
C THR A 128 6.42 -0.56 -30.40
N PRO A 129 5.84 -0.01 -29.30
CA PRO A 129 6.65 0.39 -28.17
C PRO A 129 7.43 -0.84 -27.69
N PRO A 130 8.74 -0.70 -27.40
CA PRO A 130 9.63 -1.84 -27.19
C PRO A 130 9.03 -2.76 -26.13
N PRO A 131 9.14 -4.10 -26.30
CA PRO A 131 8.46 -5.06 -25.45
C PRO A 131 8.79 -4.73 -23.99
N LYS A 132 7.76 -4.34 -23.22
CA LYS A 132 7.91 -3.99 -21.81
C LYS A 132 8.77 -5.06 -21.17
N LEU A 133 9.90 -4.66 -20.57
CA LEU A 133 10.68 -5.55 -19.73
C LEU A 133 9.69 -6.25 -18.80
N LEU A 134 9.54 -7.56 -18.96
CA LEU A 134 8.66 -8.33 -18.09
C LEU A 134 9.14 -8.04 -16.67
N PRO A 135 8.27 -7.50 -15.78
CA PRO A 135 8.70 -7.12 -14.44
C PRO A 135 9.36 -8.37 -13.84
N PHE A 136 10.62 -8.24 -13.42
CA PHE A 136 11.41 -9.39 -12.99
C PHE A 136 10.59 -10.18 -11.97
N PHE A 137 10.11 -11.37 -12.37
CA PHE A 137 9.07 -12.12 -11.64
C PHE A 137 9.51 -12.59 -10.23
N ASN A 138 10.76 -12.30 -9.89
CA ASN A 138 11.40 -12.46 -8.58
C ASN A 138 11.40 -11.14 -7.76
N GLN A 139 10.56 -10.15 -8.08
CA GLN A 139 10.28 -9.00 -7.21
C GLN A 139 8.86 -9.10 -6.63
N THR A 140 8.78 -8.92 -5.30
CA THR A 140 7.52 -8.76 -4.58
C THR A 140 6.77 -7.51 -5.07
N PRO A 141 5.46 -7.60 -5.42
CA PRO A 141 4.64 -6.44 -5.78
C PRO A 141 4.55 -5.41 -4.66
N TYR A 142 4.37 -4.13 -4.98
CA TYR A 142 4.09 -3.10 -3.97
C TYR A 142 2.67 -3.25 -3.39
N LEU A 143 2.46 -2.72 -2.18
CA LEU A 143 1.13 -2.56 -1.55
C LEU A 143 1.03 -1.12 -1.00
N HIS A 144 -0.09 -0.45 -1.26
CA HIS A 144 -0.37 0.88 -0.74
C HIS A 144 -0.98 0.79 0.66
N THR A 145 -0.48 1.63 1.59
CA THR A 145 -0.97 1.73 2.97
C THR A 145 -1.10 3.19 3.38
N THR A 146 -2.09 3.52 4.20
CA THR A 146 -2.28 4.89 4.72
C THR A 146 -1.16 5.33 5.67
N SER A 147 -0.40 4.38 6.23
CA SER A 147 0.77 4.63 7.09
C SER A 147 2.05 5.00 6.33
N SER A 148 2.06 5.00 4.99
CA SER A 148 3.22 5.39 4.17
C SER A 148 3.08 6.75 3.47
N PHE A 149 2.11 7.58 3.88
CA PHE A 149 1.98 8.95 3.40
C PHE A 149 2.94 9.90 4.16
N VAL A 150 3.57 10.81 3.43
CA VAL A 150 4.39 11.90 3.98
C VAL A 150 3.53 13.16 4.06
N ASN A 151 3.53 13.84 5.21
CA ASN A 151 2.92 15.15 5.50
C ASN A 151 1.40 15.32 5.26
N SER A 152 0.73 14.32 4.68
CA SER A 152 -0.61 14.52 4.11
C SER A 152 -1.69 14.95 5.12
N SER A 153 -2.34 16.08 4.85
CA SER A 153 -3.58 16.50 5.52
C SER A 153 -4.82 15.76 5.00
N GLY A 154 -4.80 14.42 5.08
CA GLY A 154 -5.98 13.55 5.03
C GLY A 154 -6.94 13.74 3.84
N HIS A 155 -6.43 13.99 2.63
CA HIS A 155 -7.25 14.31 1.46
C HIS A 155 -8.24 13.19 1.11
N ARG A 156 -9.52 13.41 1.48
CA ARG A 156 -10.60 12.41 1.54
C ARG A 156 -10.74 11.54 0.30
N LYS A 157 -10.62 12.12 -0.91
CA LYS A 157 -10.74 11.38 -2.18
C LYS A 157 -9.69 10.28 -2.37
N HIS A 158 -8.49 10.45 -1.81
CA HIS A 158 -7.38 9.51 -1.99
C HIS A 158 -7.25 8.53 -0.80
N VAL A 159 -7.57 8.98 0.42
CA VAL A 159 -7.62 8.12 1.61
C VAL A 159 -8.63 6.98 1.42
N ASP A 160 -9.83 7.26 0.92
CA ASP A 160 -10.87 6.23 0.73
C ASP A 160 -10.48 5.19 -0.34
N ALA A 161 -9.61 5.55 -1.30
CA ALA A 161 -9.09 4.64 -2.31
C ALA A 161 -7.96 3.73 -1.76
N VAL A 162 -7.01 4.31 -1.01
CA VAL A 162 -5.92 3.53 -0.39
C VAL A 162 -6.43 2.65 0.74
N LEU A 163 -7.38 3.10 1.57
CA LEU A 163 -8.01 2.28 2.61
C LEU A 163 -8.73 1.04 2.02
N LYS A 164 -9.29 1.15 0.81
CA LYS A 164 -9.89 0.02 0.07
C LYS A 164 -8.84 -1.01 -0.36
N GLU A 165 -7.62 -0.59 -0.70
CA GLU A 165 -6.52 -1.52 -1.00
C GLU A 165 -5.94 -2.12 0.29
N GLU A 166 -5.72 -1.28 1.30
CA GLU A 166 -5.18 -1.63 2.61
C GLU A 166 -5.99 -2.74 3.30
N LEU A 167 -7.32 -2.58 3.36
CA LEU A 167 -8.25 -3.59 3.91
C LEU A 167 -8.31 -4.90 3.11
N GLY A 168 -7.79 -4.91 1.87
CA GLY A 168 -7.68 -6.09 1.04
C GLY A 168 -9.02 -6.82 0.77
N PRO A 169 -9.03 -8.16 0.72
CA PRO A 169 -10.25 -8.94 0.61
C PRO A 169 -10.95 -9.05 1.97
N ILE A 170 -12.06 -8.34 2.14
CA ILE A 170 -12.98 -8.48 3.28
C ILE A 170 -13.78 -9.78 3.13
N TYR A 171 -13.81 -10.61 4.19
CA TYR A 171 -14.54 -11.88 4.18
C TYR A 171 -15.75 -11.83 5.13
N ILE A 172 -16.95 -12.02 4.61
CA ILE A 172 -18.21 -11.91 5.37
C ILE A 172 -18.94 -13.25 5.44
N GLY A 173 -19.85 -13.40 6.39
CA GLY A 173 -20.65 -14.63 6.49
C GLY A 173 -19.83 -15.81 6.99
N ILE A 174 -18.87 -15.56 7.87
CA ILE A 174 -18.06 -16.60 8.50
C ILE A 174 -18.90 -17.31 9.56
N PRO A 175 -19.14 -18.64 9.45
CA PRO A 175 -20.02 -19.35 10.38
C PRO A 175 -19.50 -19.38 11.82
N GLN A 176 -18.18 -19.53 12.01
CA GLN A 176 -17.54 -19.75 13.31
C GLN A 176 -17.13 -18.45 14.03
N PHE A 177 -17.67 -17.30 13.61
CA PHE A 177 -17.25 -15.98 14.10
C PHE A 177 -17.62 -15.78 15.58
N TYR A 178 -18.86 -16.09 15.95
CA TYR A 178 -19.36 -15.86 17.31
C TYR A 178 -18.63 -16.77 18.31
N GLU A 179 -18.44 -18.05 17.95
CA GLU A 179 -17.66 -19.01 18.74
C GLU A 179 -16.20 -18.61 18.91
N SER A 180 -15.65 -17.81 18.01
CA SER A 180 -14.28 -17.31 18.12
C SER A 180 -14.19 -16.10 19.05
N PHE A 181 -15.08 -15.11 18.93
CA PHE A 181 -14.93 -13.84 19.65
C PHE A 181 -15.73 -13.72 20.95
N PHE A 182 -16.78 -14.52 21.15
CA PHE A 182 -17.71 -14.37 22.29
C PHE A 182 -17.76 -15.57 23.24
N ARG A 183 -17.50 -16.80 22.78
CA ARG A 183 -17.62 -18.01 23.60
C ARG A 183 -16.67 -18.05 24.81
N ASP A 184 -15.50 -17.43 24.69
CA ASP A 184 -14.48 -17.40 25.76
C ASP A 184 -14.76 -16.30 26.82
N ILE A 185 -15.96 -15.73 26.87
CA ILE A 185 -16.39 -14.74 27.86
C ILE A 185 -17.10 -15.47 29.00
N ASP A 186 -16.45 -15.52 30.17
CA ASP A 186 -16.93 -16.28 31.33
C ASP A 186 -18.39 -15.95 31.69
N GLY A 187 -19.23 -16.99 31.75
CA GLY A 187 -20.64 -16.89 32.14
C GLY A 187 -21.59 -16.27 31.11
N LEU A 188 -21.12 -15.74 29.98
CA LEU A 188 -21.94 -14.98 29.02
C LEU A 188 -23.18 -15.76 28.55
N GLU A 189 -23.00 -17.01 28.12
CA GLU A 189 -24.10 -17.85 27.63
C GLU A 189 -25.19 -18.05 28.69
N ALA A 190 -24.81 -18.37 29.94
CA ALA A 190 -25.75 -18.62 31.02
C ALA A 190 -26.52 -17.34 31.40
N ALA A 191 -25.81 -16.20 31.48
CA ALA A 191 -26.42 -14.92 31.81
C ALA A 191 -27.29 -14.37 30.67
N GLY A 192 -26.87 -14.50 29.41
CA GLY A 192 -27.63 -14.06 28.24
C GLY A 192 -28.91 -14.86 28.05
N ASN A 193 -28.89 -16.17 28.30
CA ASN A 193 -30.11 -16.99 28.31
C ASN A 193 -31.06 -16.59 29.45
N ALA A 194 -30.55 -16.32 30.66
CA ALA A 194 -31.37 -15.85 31.79
C ALA A 194 -32.00 -14.47 31.51
N VAL A 195 -31.20 -13.49 31.06
CA VAL A 195 -31.68 -12.16 30.68
C VAL A 195 -32.69 -12.23 29.52
N PHE A 196 -32.51 -13.13 28.56
CA PHE A 196 -33.48 -13.30 27.46
C PHE A 196 -34.76 -14.03 27.88
N GLN A 197 -34.74 -14.83 28.96
CA GLN A 197 -35.96 -15.32 29.62
C GLN A 197 -36.67 -14.19 30.35
N GLU A 198 -35.95 -13.41 31.18
CA GLU A 198 -36.48 -12.22 31.87
C GLU A 198 -37.15 -11.22 30.90
N LEU A 199 -36.67 -11.10 29.65
CA LEU A 199 -37.24 -10.23 28.60
C LEU A 199 -38.45 -10.82 27.85
N ARG A 200 -38.72 -12.12 27.98
CA ARG A 200 -39.85 -12.86 27.36
C ARG A 200 -40.97 -13.16 28.36
N GLU A 201 -40.78 -12.82 29.63
CA GLU A 201 -41.71 -13.09 30.74
C GLU A 201 -42.37 -11.80 31.29
N GLY A 202 -43.36 -11.96 32.18
CA GLY A 202 -44.16 -10.86 32.75
C GLY A 202 -45.41 -10.49 31.93
N ASP A 203 -46.21 -9.56 32.46
CA ASP A 203 -47.51 -9.16 31.89
C ASP A 203 -47.37 -8.38 30.55
N THR A 204 -46.21 -7.77 30.31
CA THR A 204 -45.88 -7.02 29.10
C THR A 204 -44.47 -7.39 28.61
N PRO A 205 -44.29 -8.56 27.96
CA PRO A 205 -42.97 -9.01 27.50
C PRO A 205 -42.39 -8.07 26.44
N LEU A 206 -41.07 -7.86 26.49
CA LEU A 206 -40.37 -6.95 25.56
C LEU A 206 -39.96 -7.64 24.26
N TYR A 207 -39.83 -8.97 24.27
CA TYR A 207 -39.62 -9.80 23.09
C TYR A 207 -40.67 -10.92 23.05
N CYS A 208 -41.27 -11.15 21.89
CA CYS A 208 -42.23 -12.23 21.66
C CYS A 208 -41.82 -13.08 20.46
N ASP A 209 -41.92 -14.41 20.60
CA ASP A 209 -41.56 -15.33 19.53
C ASP A 209 -42.46 -15.11 18.29
N GLY A 210 -41.83 -14.87 17.14
CA GLY A 210 -42.52 -14.63 15.86
C GLY A 210 -42.87 -13.17 15.55
N SER A 211 -42.99 -12.27 16.54
CA SER A 211 -43.15 -10.82 16.32
C SER A 211 -41.94 -9.97 16.72
N GLY A 212 -40.97 -10.52 17.45
CA GLY A 212 -39.69 -9.89 17.76
C GLY A 212 -39.75 -8.91 18.92
N TRP A 213 -39.02 -7.80 18.83
CA TRP A 213 -39.05 -6.75 19.85
C TRP A 213 -40.34 -5.92 19.73
N GLN A 214 -41.16 -5.90 20.78
CA GLN A 214 -42.50 -5.28 20.72
C GLN A 214 -42.45 -3.75 20.58
N ASP A 215 -41.31 -3.14 20.86
CA ASP A 215 -41.01 -1.71 20.72
C ASP A 215 -40.10 -1.38 19.51
N TRP A 216 -39.86 -2.32 18.60
CA TRP A 216 -39.03 -2.08 17.41
C TRP A 216 -39.61 -0.92 16.55
N PRO A 217 -38.77 0.04 16.08
CA PRO A 217 -39.23 1.17 15.29
C PRO A 217 -40.05 0.80 14.05
N LYS A 218 -41.18 1.49 13.86
CA LYS A 218 -42.03 1.37 12.66
C LYS A 218 -41.36 1.94 11.41
N SER A 219 -40.39 2.83 11.58
CA SER A 219 -39.56 3.39 10.52
C SER A 219 -38.09 3.14 10.88
N THR A 220 -37.32 2.61 9.93
CA THR A 220 -35.89 2.31 10.09
C THR A 220 -35.00 3.56 9.94
N GLN A 221 -35.54 4.76 10.18
CA GLN A 221 -34.76 5.98 10.18
C GLN A 221 -33.76 5.98 11.34
N GLU A 222 -32.54 6.43 11.04
CA GLU A 222 -31.37 6.45 11.93
C GLU A 222 -31.70 6.92 13.36
N LYS A 223 -32.47 8.02 13.50
CA LYS A 223 -32.86 8.56 14.81
C LYS A 223 -33.72 7.58 15.63
N GLU A 224 -34.74 6.98 15.03
CA GLU A 224 -35.66 6.07 15.74
C GLU A 224 -34.92 4.79 16.18
N VAL A 225 -34.05 4.27 15.30
CA VAL A 225 -33.20 3.11 15.59
C VAL A 225 -32.17 3.43 16.68
N LEU A 226 -31.55 4.61 16.66
CA LEU A 226 -30.64 5.07 17.74
C LEU A 226 -31.34 5.20 19.08
N GLU A 227 -32.56 5.73 19.11
CA GLU A 227 -33.33 5.92 20.33
C GLU A 227 -33.74 4.58 20.96
N TRP A 228 -34.24 3.64 20.15
CA TRP A 228 -34.49 2.25 20.55
C TRP A 228 -33.21 1.55 21.03
N LEU A 229 -32.11 1.67 20.27
CA LEU A 229 -30.84 1.01 20.58
C LEU A 229 -30.27 1.53 21.90
N ASN A 230 -30.34 2.84 22.16
CA ASN A 230 -29.95 3.45 23.43
C ASN A 230 -30.79 2.91 24.60
N GLN A 231 -32.11 2.78 24.43
CA GLN A 231 -33.00 2.20 25.45
C GLN A 231 -32.62 0.74 25.75
N LYS A 232 -32.43 -0.11 24.72
CA LYS A 232 -32.01 -1.51 24.91
C LYS A 232 -30.64 -1.64 25.54
N PHE A 233 -29.66 -0.82 25.13
CA PHE A 233 -28.32 -0.84 25.73
C PHE A 233 -28.34 -0.48 27.22
N ASN A 234 -29.13 0.51 27.64
CA ASN A 234 -29.24 0.86 29.06
C ASN A 234 -29.97 -0.23 29.86
N LEU A 235 -31.04 -0.81 29.32
CA LEU A 235 -31.74 -1.95 29.93
C LEU A 235 -30.80 -3.15 30.13
N LEU A 236 -30.12 -3.58 29.06
CA LEU A 236 -29.19 -4.71 29.10
C LEU A 236 -27.98 -4.43 30.00
N ARG A 237 -27.48 -3.19 30.06
CA ARG A 237 -26.40 -2.81 31.00
C ARG A 237 -26.83 -2.92 32.46
N ASN A 238 -28.06 -2.52 32.80
CA ASN A 238 -28.56 -2.60 34.17
C ASN A 238 -28.69 -4.08 34.60
N LEU A 239 -29.33 -4.91 33.77
CA LEU A 239 -29.44 -6.36 34.00
C LEU A 239 -28.07 -7.05 34.03
N ALA A 240 -27.11 -6.62 33.19
CA ALA A 240 -25.73 -7.08 33.22
C ALA A 240 -25.01 -6.71 34.53
N GLY A 241 -25.25 -5.52 35.07
CA GLY A 241 -24.65 -5.01 36.29
C GLY A 241 -25.05 -5.78 37.54
N GLU A 242 -26.26 -6.35 37.57
CA GLU A 242 -26.71 -7.24 38.66
C GLU A 242 -25.96 -8.57 38.68
N LYS A 243 -25.59 -9.13 37.51
CA LYS A 243 -24.90 -10.43 37.42
C LYS A 243 -23.35 -10.28 37.37
N SER A 244 -22.82 -9.17 36.86
CA SER A 244 -21.38 -8.90 36.74
C SER A 244 -21.06 -7.38 36.90
N PRO A 245 -20.93 -6.88 38.15
CA PRO A 245 -20.92 -5.44 38.41
C PRO A 245 -19.67 -4.69 37.90
N SER A 246 -18.50 -5.33 37.91
CA SER A 246 -17.20 -4.63 37.85
C SER A 246 -16.83 -4.08 36.47
N VAL A 247 -17.21 -4.77 35.39
CA VAL A 247 -16.84 -4.39 34.01
C VAL A 247 -18.01 -3.71 33.28
N ALA A 248 -19.24 -4.20 33.47
CA ALA A 248 -20.43 -3.64 32.80
C ALA A 248 -20.74 -2.20 33.24
N ALA A 249 -20.50 -1.86 34.51
CA ALA A 249 -20.68 -0.50 35.03
C ALA A 249 -19.68 0.53 34.45
N GLN A 250 -18.56 0.08 33.88
CA GLN A 250 -17.53 0.95 33.28
C GLN A 250 -17.78 1.24 31.79
N ARG A 251 -19.00 1.00 31.29
CA ARG A 251 -19.34 1.11 29.86
C ARG A 251 -20.65 1.84 29.65
N LYS A 252 -20.69 2.64 28.60
CA LYS A 252 -21.93 3.28 28.09
C LYS A 252 -21.98 3.25 26.57
N ILE A 253 -23.20 3.34 26.05
CA ILE A 253 -23.44 3.61 24.64
C ILE A 253 -23.30 5.13 24.38
N LEU A 254 -22.73 5.48 23.23
CA LEU A 254 -22.58 6.84 22.75
C LEU A 254 -23.30 6.97 21.41
N THR A 255 -24.45 7.65 21.41
CA THR A 255 -25.25 7.94 20.21
C THR A 255 -25.09 9.42 19.83
N ARG A 256 -24.12 9.77 18.97
CA ARG A 256 -23.85 11.17 18.55
C ARG A 256 -23.58 11.31 17.02
N PRO A 257 -24.48 10.87 16.14
CA PRO A 257 -24.29 10.96 14.66
C PRO A 257 -24.12 12.40 14.13
N SER A 258 -24.52 13.41 14.90
CA SER A 258 -24.45 14.82 14.50
C SER A 258 -23.10 15.49 14.82
N GLN A 259 -22.36 15.02 15.83
CA GLN A 259 -21.17 15.69 16.36
C GLN A 259 -19.87 14.93 15.99
N PRO A 260 -18.84 15.62 15.46
CA PRO A 260 -17.52 15.00 15.31
C PRO A 260 -16.86 14.70 16.65
N LEU A 261 -16.27 13.51 16.78
CA LEU A 261 -15.44 13.18 17.95
C LEU A 261 -14.08 13.89 17.89
N GLN A 262 -13.50 14.18 19.06
CA GLN A 262 -12.12 14.65 19.19
C GLN A 262 -11.13 13.48 19.06
N GLY A 263 -9.83 13.79 18.94
CA GLY A 263 -8.76 12.80 18.77
C GLY A 263 -8.43 12.39 17.32
N SER A 264 -9.27 12.74 16.33
CA SER A 264 -8.97 12.55 14.90
C SER A 264 -8.50 13.84 14.23
N ASN A 265 -7.52 13.71 13.33
CA ASN A 265 -7.11 14.78 12.39
C ASN A 265 -8.22 15.18 11.40
N THR A 266 -9.37 14.51 11.40
CA THR A 266 -10.50 14.80 10.52
C THR A 266 -11.81 14.82 11.31
N LYS A 267 -12.73 15.74 10.97
CA LYS A 267 -14.05 15.83 11.60
C LYS A 267 -14.93 14.62 11.20
N ARG A 268 -14.80 13.51 11.92
CA ARG A 268 -15.57 12.26 11.70
C ARG A 268 -16.75 12.16 12.66
N LYS A 269 -17.94 11.98 12.10
CA LYS A 269 -19.15 11.55 12.80
C LYS A 269 -19.12 10.04 12.97
N LEU A 270 -19.70 9.56 14.06
CA LEU A 270 -19.84 8.15 14.44
C LEU A 270 -21.29 7.95 14.91
N ASP A 271 -22.01 7.01 14.28
CA ASP A 271 -23.44 6.83 14.55
C ASP A 271 -23.67 6.36 15.98
N VAL A 272 -23.00 5.26 16.33
CA VAL A 272 -23.07 4.60 17.64
C VAL A 272 -21.72 4.01 18.02
N ALA A 273 -21.40 4.01 19.31
CA ALA A 273 -20.28 3.24 19.85
C ALA A 273 -20.51 2.81 21.30
N ILE A 274 -19.77 1.80 21.73
CA ILE A 274 -19.59 1.45 23.15
C ILE A 274 -18.28 2.10 23.60
N VAL A 275 -18.31 2.83 24.71
CA VAL A 275 -17.17 3.62 25.21
C VAL A 275 -16.84 3.32 26.67
N LYS A 276 -15.57 3.50 27.07
CA LYS A 276 -15.16 3.46 28.50
C LYS A 276 -15.81 4.64 29.25
N ASP A 277 -16.55 4.32 30.31
CA ASP A 277 -17.26 5.28 31.14
C ASP A 277 -16.38 5.72 32.32
N ILE A 278 -15.39 6.56 31.99
CA ILE A 278 -14.44 7.14 32.95
C ILE A 278 -14.89 8.57 33.28
N ASP A 279 -15.02 8.83 34.58
CA ASP A 279 -15.48 10.05 35.26
C ASP A 279 -16.96 10.41 35.12
N GLN A 280 -17.70 10.27 36.24
CA GLN A 280 -19.06 10.80 36.44
C GLN A 280 -19.12 12.34 36.47
N GLN A 281 -17.99 13.04 36.36
CA GLN A 281 -17.89 14.50 36.49
C GLN A 281 -17.99 15.26 35.15
N ILE A 282 -18.16 14.56 34.02
CA ILE A 282 -18.38 15.20 32.72
C ILE A 282 -19.88 15.22 32.43
N GLU A 283 -20.46 16.43 32.37
CA GLU A 283 -21.87 16.67 32.05
C GLU A 283 -22.33 16.02 30.73
N GLU A 284 -23.64 15.80 30.58
CA GLU A 284 -24.31 15.30 29.36
C GLU A 284 -24.20 16.28 28.17
N GLY A 285 -22.98 16.40 27.64
CA GLY A 285 -22.64 17.33 26.57
C GLY A 285 -21.15 17.34 26.24
N GLY A 286 -20.28 17.03 27.22
CA GLY A 286 -18.82 17.08 27.07
C GLY A 286 -18.30 16.32 25.83
N PRO A 287 -17.23 16.79 25.18
CA PRO A 287 -16.72 16.19 23.95
C PRO A 287 -16.19 14.78 24.21
N SER A 288 -16.61 13.83 23.38
CA SER A 288 -16.09 12.46 23.41
C SER A 288 -14.93 12.30 22.43
N ASP A 289 -13.97 11.47 22.80
CA ASP A 289 -12.70 11.24 22.11
C ASP A 289 -12.62 9.78 21.62
N TRP A 290 -12.03 9.57 20.44
CA TRP A 290 -11.74 8.25 19.89
C TRP A 290 -10.91 7.36 20.83
N SER A 291 -10.09 7.94 21.72
CA SER A 291 -9.37 7.20 22.78
C SER A 291 -10.30 6.39 23.70
N ARG A 292 -11.58 6.77 23.83
CA ARG A 292 -12.58 6.09 24.67
C ARG A 292 -13.40 5.02 23.94
N VAL A 293 -13.32 4.92 22.61
CA VAL A 293 -14.20 4.07 21.77
C VAL A 293 -13.75 2.60 21.78
N LEU A 294 -14.47 1.74 22.50
CA LEU A 294 -14.15 0.31 22.61
C LEU A 294 -14.55 -0.47 21.36
N VAL A 295 -15.81 -0.27 20.94
CA VAL A 295 -16.51 -1.00 19.88
C VAL A 295 -17.33 0.01 19.07
N PRO A 296 -16.89 0.44 17.87
CA PRO A 296 -17.69 1.28 16.99
C PRO A 296 -18.82 0.48 16.32
N GLY A 297 -19.91 1.18 15.98
CA GLY A 297 -20.98 0.64 15.16
C GLY A 297 -21.48 1.63 14.10
N GLU A 298 -22.07 1.08 13.05
CA GLU A 298 -22.58 1.81 11.87
C GLU A 298 -24.05 1.42 11.62
N LEU A 299 -24.90 2.41 11.36
CA LEU A 299 -26.35 2.22 11.22
C LEU A 299 -26.82 2.58 9.80
N LYS A 300 -27.62 1.71 9.19
CA LYS A 300 -28.25 1.97 7.87
C LYS A 300 -29.75 1.66 7.92
N SER A 301 -30.55 2.41 7.18
CA SER A 301 -32.01 2.25 7.18
C SER A 301 -32.53 1.09 6.33
N SER A 302 -31.80 0.66 5.29
CA SER A 302 -32.17 -0.53 4.49
C SER A 302 -31.35 -1.76 4.87
N PRO A 303 -31.97 -2.96 4.99
CA PRO A 303 -31.28 -4.25 5.03
C PRO A 303 -30.30 -4.49 3.89
N ASP A 304 -30.60 -3.99 2.68
CA ASP A 304 -29.76 -4.20 1.49
C ASP A 304 -28.35 -3.62 1.64
N LEU A 305 -28.18 -2.66 2.56
CA LEU A 305 -26.92 -1.98 2.84
C LEU A 305 -25.97 -2.80 3.73
N ASP A 306 -26.40 -3.91 4.32
CA ASP A 306 -25.55 -4.85 5.08
C ASP A 306 -24.39 -5.40 4.23
N THR A 307 -24.64 -5.65 2.94
CA THR A 307 -23.60 -6.14 2.01
C THR A 307 -23.02 -5.05 1.10
N ALA A 308 -23.42 -3.79 1.28
CA ALA A 308 -23.01 -2.70 0.42
C ALA A 308 -21.61 -2.18 0.79
N SER A 309 -20.74 -2.06 -0.22
CA SER A 309 -19.32 -1.75 0.02
C SER A 309 -19.01 -0.35 0.56
N ASN A 310 -20.01 0.53 0.67
CA ASN A 310 -19.92 1.79 1.43
C ASN A 310 -20.00 1.52 2.94
N THR A 311 -21.01 0.79 3.43
CA THR A 311 -21.20 0.46 4.85
C THR A 311 -19.93 -0.13 5.49
N TRP A 312 -19.24 -1.03 4.79
CA TRP A 312 -18.00 -1.64 5.29
C TRP A 312 -16.81 -0.66 5.31
N ARG A 313 -16.77 0.33 4.40
CA ARG A 313 -15.78 1.42 4.44
C ARG A 313 -16.12 2.44 5.52
N ASP A 314 -17.39 2.60 5.85
CA ASP A 314 -17.83 3.54 6.88
C ASP A 314 -17.36 3.02 8.27
N LEU A 315 -17.68 1.76 8.61
CA LEU A 315 -17.15 1.10 9.81
C LEU A 315 -15.61 0.91 9.77
N GLY A 316 -15.03 0.58 8.62
CA GLY A 316 -13.57 0.47 8.46
C GLY A 316 -12.82 1.79 8.68
N ARG A 317 -13.45 2.94 8.39
CA ARG A 317 -12.92 4.26 8.78
C ARG A 317 -12.96 4.44 10.29
N TYR A 318 -13.98 3.95 11.01
CA TYR A 318 -14.01 4.02 12.47
C TYR A 318 -12.95 3.14 13.12
N ALA A 319 -12.75 1.91 12.64
CA ALA A 319 -11.66 1.04 13.09
C ALA A 319 -10.30 1.74 12.92
N ARG A 320 -10.08 2.44 11.81
CA ARG A 320 -8.87 3.24 11.57
C ARG A 320 -8.65 4.34 12.61
N GLU A 321 -9.68 5.12 12.95
CA GLU A 321 -9.54 6.16 13.98
C GLU A 321 -9.32 5.55 15.37
N VAL A 322 -9.99 4.44 15.72
CA VAL A 322 -9.73 3.67 16.96
C VAL A 322 -8.28 3.22 17.05
N PHE A 323 -7.72 2.59 16.01
CA PHE A 323 -6.30 2.22 15.96
C PHE A 323 -5.34 3.43 16.04
N SER A 324 -5.78 4.61 15.59
CA SER A 324 -4.98 5.84 15.63
C SER A 324 -4.95 6.49 17.02
N SER A 325 -6.01 6.29 17.82
CA SER A 325 -6.18 6.90 19.15
C SER A 325 -6.02 5.92 20.32
N GLN A 326 -5.82 4.63 20.03
CA GLN A 326 -5.56 3.56 21.01
C GLN A 326 -4.44 2.69 20.45
N GLU A 327 -3.20 3.13 20.66
CA GLU A 327 -2.04 2.68 19.89
C GLU A 327 -1.59 1.24 20.22
N THR A 328 -2.12 0.67 21.31
CA THR A 328 -1.89 -0.71 21.79
C THR A 328 -2.95 -1.71 21.31
N ARG A 329 -3.87 -1.33 20.41
CA ARG A 329 -4.87 -2.26 19.83
C ARG A 329 -4.23 -3.18 18.78
N ARG A 330 -4.31 -4.49 19.04
CA ARG A 330 -4.01 -5.60 18.11
C ARG A 330 -5.11 -5.74 17.05
N PHE A 331 -6.37 -5.71 17.50
CA PHE A 331 -7.59 -5.75 16.67
C PHE A 331 -8.69 -4.83 17.24
N VAL A 332 -9.73 -4.60 16.44
CA VAL A 332 -10.94 -3.83 16.81
C VAL A 332 -12.19 -4.62 16.42
N LEU A 333 -13.05 -4.91 17.41
CA LEU A 333 -14.38 -5.46 17.18
C LEU A 333 -15.39 -4.34 16.90
N GLY A 334 -16.42 -4.60 16.10
CA GLY A 334 -17.49 -3.65 15.76
C GLY A 334 -18.78 -4.34 15.31
N PHE A 335 -19.81 -3.55 15.00
CA PHE A 335 -21.06 -4.09 14.45
C PHE A 335 -21.69 -3.17 13.38
N THR A 336 -22.50 -3.76 12.50
CA THR A 336 -23.42 -3.02 11.61
C THR A 336 -24.85 -3.41 11.94
N LEU A 337 -25.78 -2.45 11.94
CA LEU A 337 -27.22 -2.71 12.00
C LEU A 337 -27.92 -2.02 10.82
N CYS A 338 -28.42 -2.83 9.89
CA CYS A 338 -28.99 -2.42 8.61
C CYS A 338 -30.46 -2.81 8.56
N GLY A 339 -31.36 -1.87 8.80
CA GLY A 339 -32.73 -2.20 9.22
C GLY A 339 -32.68 -3.06 10.50
N PRO A 340 -33.34 -4.23 10.56
CA PRO A 340 -33.22 -5.17 11.67
C PRO A 340 -32.05 -6.17 11.51
N ILE A 341 -31.26 -6.08 10.44
CA ILE A 341 -30.19 -7.04 10.17
C ILE A 341 -28.89 -6.59 10.85
N MET A 342 -28.48 -7.33 11.87
CA MET A 342 -27.22 -7.12 12.58
C MET A 342 -26.12 -8.06 12.04
N ARG A 343 -24.89 -7.55 12.01
CA ARG A 343 -23.68 -8.33 11.70
C ARG A 343 -22.53 -7.88 12.60
N LEU A 344 -21.76 -8.84 13.09
CA LEU A 344 -20.61 -8.62 13.96
C LEU A 344 -19.33 -8.60 13.11
N TRP A 345 -18.39 -7.72 13.46
CA TRP A 345 -17.19 -7.41 12.69
C TRP A 345 -15.93 -7.46 13.54
N GLU A 346 -14.82 -7.82 12.90
CA GLU A 346 -13.47 -7.76 13.44
C GLU A 346 -12.54 -7.15 12.37
N PHE A 347 -11.70 -6.19 12.80
CA PHE A 347 -10.70 -5.50 12.00
C PHE A 347 -9.31 -5.69 12.59
N ASP A 348 -8.35 -6.09 11.77
CA ASP A 348 -6.99 -6.45 12.17
C ASP A 348 -5.95 -6.00 11.14
N ARG A 349 -4.73 -6.53 11.30
CA ARG A 349 -3.56 -6.15 10.51
C ARG A 349 -3.52 -6.82 9.13
N LEU A 350 -4.49 -7.68 8.81
CA LEU A 350 -4.71 -8.34 7.50
C LEU A 350 -5.95 -7.82 6.75
N GLY A 351 -6.87 -7.11 7.41
CA GLY A 351 -8.05 -6.51 6.79
C GLY A 351 -9.24 -6.51 7.74
N ALA A 352 -10.36 -7.09 7.30
CA ALA A 352 -11.56 -7.27 8.11
C ALA A 352 -12.26 -8.60 7.83
N ILE A 353 -12.92 -9.15 8.85
CA ILE A 353 -13.83 -10.29 8.74
C ILE A 353 -15.15 -10.03 9.47
N ALA A 354 -16.21 -10.75 9.08
CA ALA A 354 -17.53 -10.58 9.68
C ALA A 354 -18.34 -11.87 9.78
N SER A 355 -19.20 -11.93 10.79
CA SER A 355 -20.14 -13.02 11.05
C SER A 355 -21.13 -13.25 9.89
N SER A 356 -21.90 -14.33 9.97
CA SER A 356 -23.22 -14.37 9.33
C SER A 356 -24.11 -13.21 9.84
N PRO A 357 -24.95 -12.62 8.97
CA PRO A 357 -25.95 -11.65 9.41
C PRO A 357 -27.09 -12.38 10.13
N PHE A 358 -27.70 -11.73 11.12
CA PHE A 358 -28.90 -12.21 11.80
C PHE A 358 -29.94 -11.09 11.93
N ASP A 359 -31.21 -11.45 12.02
CA ASP A 359 -32.32 -10.49 12.17
C ASP A 359 -32.67 -10.38 13.65
N VAL A 360 -32.48 -9.20 14.25
CA VAL A 360 -32.64 -8.99 15.70
C VAL A 360 -34.08 -9.20 16.19
N ASN A 361 -35.06 -9.20 15.28
CA ASN A 361 -36.48 -9.50 15.58
C ASN A 361 -36.85 -10.97 15.35
N LYS A 362 -35.92 -11.80 14.89
CA LYS A 362 -36.06 -13.26 14.80
C LYS A 362 -35.13 -13.98 15.79
N ASP A 363 -33.95 -13.40 16.03
CA ASP A 363 -32.93 -13.90 16.94
C ASP A 363 -32.53 -12.83 17.96
N GLY A 364 -33.49 -12.53 18.86
CA GLY A 364 -33.27 -11.63 19.99
C GLY A 364 -32.22 -12.15 20.98
N LEU A 365 -32.03 -13.47 21.08
CA LEU A 365 -31.01 -14.07 21.96
C LEU A 365 -29.61 -13.73 21.46
N GLN A 366 -29.34 -13.89 20.16
CA GLN A 366 -28.05 -13.53 19.56
C GLN A 366 -27.75 -12.02 19.65
N PHE A 367 -28.79 -11.17 19.62
CA PHE A 367 -28.65 -9.74 19.92
C PHE A 367 -28.24 -9.51 21.39
N VAL A 368 -28.97 -10.09 22.34
CA VAL A 368 -28.69 -9.96 23.78
C VAL A 368 -27.27 -10.46 24.10
N LEU A 369 -26.88 -11.63 23.61
CA LEU A 369 -25.54 -12.19 23.79
C LEU A 369 -24.44 -11.30 23.20
N ALA A 370 -24.66 -10.70 22.02
CA ALA A 370 -23.69 -9.78 21.43
C ALA A 370 -23.50 -8.51 22.28
N ILE A 371 -24.59 -7.90 22.76
CA ILE A 371 -24.51 -6.66 23.57
C ILE A 371 -23.92 -6.94 24.95
N LEU A 372 -24.35 -8.00 25.63
CA LEU A 372 -23.77 -8.43 26.92
C LEU A 372 -22.29 -8.80 26.77
N GLY A 373 -21.92 -9.49 25.69
CA GLY A 373 -20.53 -9.80 25.37
C GLY A 373 -19.67 -8.54 25.27
N TYR A 374 -20.10 -7.52 24.51
CA TYR A 374 -19.38 -6.25 24.46
C TYR A 374 -19.34 -5.48 25.80
N PHE A 375 -20.28 -5.70 26.73
CA PHE A 375 -20.16 -5.18 28.08
C PHE A 375 -19.19 -5.96 28.97
N TRP A 376 -18.98 -7.25 28.71
CA TRP A 376 -18.23 -8.16 29.60
C TRP A 376 -16.81 -8.49 29.14
N MET A 377 -16.50 -8.40 27.84
CA MET A 377 -15.15 -8.61 27.29
C MET A 377 -14.10 -7.83 28.08
N ASN A 378 -13.05 -8.48 28.56
CA ASN A 378 -11.90 -7.81 29.16
C ASN A 378 -11.09 -7.01 28.11
N ASP A 379 -10.10 -6.22 28.52
CA ASP A 379 -9.31 -5.42 27.58
C ASP A 379 -8.53 -6.28 26.56
N GLU A 380 -8.07 -7.49 26.92
CA GLU A 380 -7.43 -8.40 25.95
C GLU A 380 -8.44 -8.88 24.87
N GLN A 381 -9.66 -9.23 25.28
CA GLN A 381 -10.75 -9.67 24.41
C GLN A 381 -11.29 -8.55 23.51
N LEU A 382 -11.19 -7.29 23.95
CA LEU A 382 -11.43 -6.11 23.11
C LEU A 382 -10.25 -5.84 22.14
N GLY A 383 -9.12 -6.53 22.32
CA GLY A 383 -7.98 -6.48 21.42
C GLY A 383 -6.87 -5.52 21.84
N PHE A 384 -6.80 -5.07 23.10
CA PHE A 384 -5.57 -4.45 23.62
C PHE A 384 -4.43 -5.48 23.75
N ASP A 385 -3.18 -5.04 23.68
CA ASP A 385 -1.99 -5.87 23.92
C ASP A 385 -1.75 -6.06 25.44
N PRO A 386 -1.88 -7.30 25.98
CA PRO A 386 -1.68 -7.57 27.40
C PRO A 386 -0.21 -7.59 27.83
N SER A 387 0.75 -7.54 26.90
CA SER A 387 2.17 -7.44 27.22
C SER A 387 2.59 -6.03 27.65
N ILE A 388 1.80 -5.00 27.30
CA ILE A 388 1.98 -3.62 27.77
C ILE A 388 1.20 -3.45 29.07
N MET A 389 1.91 -3.55 30.18
CA MET A 389 1.37 -3.50 31.53
C MET A 389 1.11 -2.06 31.99
N THR A 390 0.18 -1.86 32.92
CA THR A 390 -0.05 -0.58 33.61
C THR A 390 0.11 -0.77 35.10
N SER A 391 0.90 0.06 35.76
CA SER A 391 1.10 0.05 37.22
C SER A 391 -0.01 0.79 37.96
N ALA A 392 -0.08 0.60 39.29
CA ALA A 392 -1.12 1.19 40.14
C ALA A 392 -1.13 2.73 40.19
N ASP A 393 -0.07 3.38 39.72
CA ASP A 393 0.05 4.84 39.54
C ASP A 393 -0.30 5.31 38.11
N GLY A 394 -0.75 4.42 37.24
CA GLY A 394 -1.14 4.71 35.85
C GLY A 394 0.02 4.72 34.84
N ARG A 395 1.28 4.53 35.25
CA ARG A 395 2.40 4.43 34.30
C ARG A 395 2.31 3.14 33.49
N ARG A 396 2.61 3.22 32.18
CA ARG A 396 2.67 2.05 31.28
C ARG A 396 4.11 1.55 31.17
N PHE A 397 4.29 0.23 31.16
CA PHE A 397 5.60 -0.41 31.07
C PHE A 397 5.56 -1.78 30.38
N ILE A 398 6.71 -2.26 29.94
CA ILE A 398 6.94 -3.67 29.54
C ILE A 398 8.02 -4.30 30.42
N GLU A 399 7.93 -5.61 30.66
CA GLU A 399 9.02 -6.40 31.24
C GLU A 399 9.77 -7.13 30.13
N ILE A 400 11.08 -6.95 30.04
CA ILE A 400 11.96 -7.63 29.07
C ILE A 400 12.96 -8.53 29.80
N SER A 401 13.54 -9.50 29.10
CA SER A 401 14.58 -10.39 29.67
C SER A 401 15.91 -10.24 28.93
N ARG A 402 16.92 -9.71 29.63
CA ARG A 402 18.27 -9.45 29.10
C ARG A 402 19.33 -10.02 30.04
N ASN A 403 20.30 -10.76 29.49
CA ASN A 403 21.40 -11.36 30.26
C ASN A 403 20.95 -12.19 31.49
N GLY A 404 19.78 -12.85 31.40
CA GLY A 404 19.19 -13.61 32.51
C GLY A 404 18.52 -12.77 33.61
N ARG A 405 18.37 -11.45 33.42
CA ARG A 405 17.70 -10.53 34.33
C ARG A 405 16.42 -10.00 33.69
N LYS A 406 15.39 -9.79 34.51
CA LYS A 406 14.24 -8.97 34.13
C LYS A 406 14.61 -7.49 34.24
N GLU A 407 14.32 -6.72 33.21
CA GLU A 407 14.44 -5.26 33.15
C GLU A 407 13.06 -4.67 32.81
N ARG A 408 12.76 -3.47 33.31
CA ARG A 408 11.50 -2.76 33.01
C ARG A 408 11.76 -1.52 32.18
N LEU A 409 10.96 -1.33 31.13
CA LEU A 409 10.96 -0.12 30.30
C LEU A 409 9.64 0.61 30.50
N VAL A 410 9.71 1.81 31.10
CA VAL A 410 8.55 2.68 31.40
C VAL A 410 8.36 3.69 30.27
N PHE A 411 7.13 3.89 29.83
CA PHE A 411 6.80 4.67 28.64
C PHE A 411 6.74 6.17 28.95
N ASP A 412 7.46 6.98 28.16
CA ASP A 412 7.52 8.46 28.28
C ASP A 412 6.56 9.17 27.32
N GLU A 413 6.67 8.86 26.02
CA GLU A 413 6.14 9.69 24.92
C GLU A 413 5.79 8.79 23.72
N LEU A 414 4.63 9.00 23.11
CA LEU A 414 4.26 8.37 21.84
C LEU A 414 4.92 9.13 20.68
N VAL A 415 5.93 8.52 20.06
CA VAL A 415 6.79 9.16 19.05
C VAL A 415 6.24 9.02 17.63
N LYS A 416 5.63 7.87 17.29
CA LYS A 416 5.10 7.59 15.94
C LYS A 416 3.88 6.65 16.02
N PRO A 417 2.64 7.15 15.93
CA PRO A 417 1.45 6.33 15.72
C PRO A 417 1.20 6.08 14.23
N SER A 418 1.05 4.82 13.81
CA SER A 418 0.64 4.47 12.44
C SER A 418 -0.87 4.38 12.29
N SER A 419 -1.47 5.34 11.58
CA SER A 419 -2.93 5.46 11.39
C SER A 419 -3.51 4.54 10.30
N CYS A 420 -3.10 3.27 10.26
CA CYS A 420 -3.62 2.23 9.36
C CYS A 420 -4.35 1.12 10.11
N VAL A 421 -5.34 0.50 9.46
CA VAL A 421 -5.99 -0.73 9.92
C VAL A 421 -5.06 -1.90 9.65
N ALA A 422 -4.82 -2.17 8.38
CA ALA A 422 -4.00 -3.29 7.91
C ALA A 422 -2.64 -2.80 7.37
N GLY A 423 -1.59 -3.61 7.53
CA GLY A 423 -0.22 -3.18 7.22
C GLY A 423 0.77 -3.47 8.33
N ARG A 424 1.87 -2.70 8.39
CA ARG A 424 2.86 -2.82 9.48
C ARG A 424 2.33 -2.30 10.82
N ALA A 425 1.40 -1.33 10.80
CA ALA A 425 0.90 -0.65 12.01
C ALA A 425 2.02 -0.27 13.00
N THR A 426 3.12 0.29 12.47
CA THR A 426 4.32 0.55 13.26
C THR A 426 4.06 1.63 14.31
N THR A 427 4.14 1.26 15.58
CA THR A 427 4.00 2.19 16.70
C THR A 427 5.34 2.32 17.40
N CYS A 428 5.81 3.55 17.61
CA CYS A 428 7.03 3.81 18.36
C CYS A 428 6.76 4.70 19.59
N TRP A 429 7.31 4.32 20.74
CA TRP A 429 7.34 5.12 21.96
C TRP A 429 8.78 5.36 22.41
N LYS A 430 9.02 6.53 23.01
CA LYS A 430 10.16 6.75 23.89
C LYS A 430 9.86 6.12 25.24
N ALA A 431 10.85 5.47 25.83
CA ALA A 431 10.80 4.89 27.16
C ALA A 431 12.14 5.08 27.89
N HIS A 432 12.17 4.79 29.19
CA HIS A 432 13.39 4.72 29.99
C HIS A 432 13.44 3.43 30.82
N MET A 433 14.65 3.02 31.24
CA MET A 433 14.83 1.91 32.18
C MET A 433 14.41 2.31 33.60
N GLU A 434 13.63 1.46 34.29
CA GLU A 434 13.29 1.61 35.72
C GLU A 434 14.48 1.21 36.63
N ASP A 435 15.68 1.72 36.34
CA ASP A 435 16.94 1.45 37.05
C ASP A 435 17.57 2.70 37.71
N GLY A 436 16.93 3.87 37.57
CA GLY A 436 17.40 5.15 38.08
C GLY A 436 18.45 5.85 37.20
N SER A 437 18.90 5.24 36.09
CA SER A 437 19.75 5.91 35.10
C SER A 437 18.96 6.90 34.23
N ASN A 438 17.66 6.68 34.09
CA ASN A 438 16.76 7.32 33.11
C ASN A 438 17.33 7.29 31.67
N THR A 439 18.10 6.26 31.34
CA THR A 439 18.65 6.07 29.98
C THR A 439 17.50 5.92 28.99
N PRO A 440 17.39 6.80 27.97
CA PRO A 440 16.31 6.70 27.00
C PRO A 440 16.52 5.52 26.06
N VAL A 441 15.42 4.87 25.70
CA VAL A 441 15.31 3.84 24.65
C VAL A 441 14.07 4.12 23.81
N VAL A 442 14.00 3.54 22.61
CA VAL A 442 12.80 3.54 21.77
C VAL A 442 12.24 2.13 21.69
N ILE A 443 10.99 1.95 22.08
CA ILE A 443 10.22 0.72 21.85
C ILE A 443 9.51 0.89 20.50
N LYS A 444 9.65 -0.08 19.59
CA LYS A 444 8.99 -0.15 18.29
C LYS A 444 8.22 -1.46 18.17
N ASP A 445 6.91 -1.38 18.02
CA ASP A 445 6.02 -2.51 17.74
C ASP A 445 5.60 -2.51 16.27
N SER A 446 5.52 -3.68 15.64
CA SER A 446 5.15 -3.80 14.23
C SER A 446 4.62 -5.19 13.85
N TRP A 447 3.77 -5.22 12.82
CA TRP A 447 3.11 -6.42 12.30
C TRP A 447 3.75 -6.89 10.99
N GLN A 448 4.73 -7.77 11.12
CA GLN A 448 5.66 -8.16 10.07
C GLN A 448 5.25 -9.46 9.39
N TYR A 449 5.63 -9.62 8.11
CA TYR A 449 5.47 -10.90 7.42
C TYR A 449 6.43 -11.95 7.99
N PRO A 450 5.98 -13.19 8.28
CA PRO A 450 6.86 -14.24 8.79
C PRO A 450 7.98 -14.63 7.81
N GLU A 451 7.79 -14.41 6.51
CA GLU A 451 8.80 -14.69 5.48
C GLU A 451 9.93 -13.65 5.39
N ARG A 452 9.89 -12.58 6.20
CA ARG A 452 10.99 -11.60 6.31
C ARG A 452 11.86 -11.85 7.54
N GLU A 453 13.16 -11.61 7.35
CA GLU A 453 14.14 -11.46 8.43
C GLU A 453 13.66 -10.46 9.48
N GLU A 454 13.94 -10.73 10.75
CA GLU A 454 13.52 -9.89 11.87
C GLU A 454 14.45 -8.67 11.99
N GLU A 455 13.89 -7.46 12.02
CA GLU A 455 14.66 -6.22 12.22
C GLU A 455 15.56 -6.29 13.46
N GLY A 456 15.07 -6.85 14.57
CA GLY A 456 15.86 -7.01 15.79
C GLY A 456 17.17 -7.78 15.58
N LYS A 457 17.18 -8.77 14.68
CA LYS A 457 18.38 -9.54 14.31
C LYS A 457 19.28 -8.77 13.36
N LEU A 458 18.71 -7.97 12.44
CA LEU A 458 19.47 -7.07 11.57
C LEU A 458 20.17 -5.96 12.36
N LEU A 459 19.46 -5.30 13.28
CA LEU A 459 20.03 -4.29 14.17
C LEU A 459 21.08 -4.90 15.10
N GLN A 460 20.89 -6.14 15.58
CA GLN A 460 21.91 -6.86 16.33
C GLN A 460 23.17 -7.10 15.49
N GLU A 461 23.06 -7.66 14.27
CA GLU A 461 24.20 -7.87 13.35
C GLU A 461 24.94 -6.55 13.06
N VAL A 462 24.20 -5.47 12.81
CA VAL A 462 24.72 -4.11 12.55
C VAL A 462 25.44 -3.53 13.78
N THR A 463 24.93 -3.78 14.98
CA THR A 463 25.53 -3.28 16.24
C THR A 463 26.79 -4.07 16.60
N GLU A 464 26.76 -5.40 16.46
CA GLU A 464 27.90 -6.29 16.72
C GLU A 464 29.06 -6.04 15.72
N LYS A 465 28.75 -5.63 14.49
CA LYS A 465 29.73 -5.20 13.48
C LYS A 465 30.25 -3.77 13.68
N GLY A 466 29.74 -3.01 14.66
CA GLY A 466 30.20 -1.65 14.95
C GLY A 466 29.88 -0.62 13.86
N ILE A 467 28.77 -0.80 13.12
CA ILE A 467 28.35 0.15 12.08
C ILE A 467 28.02 1.51 12.71
N ILE A 468 28.59 2.58 12.15
CA ILE A 468 28.39 3.97 12.60
C ILE A 468 27.07 4.56 12.07
N ASN A 469 26.52 5.55 12.76
CA ASN A 469 25.36 6.34 12.33
C ASN A 469 24.15 5.50 11.86
N VAL A 470 23.98 4.32 12.47
CA VAL A 470 22.78 3.48 12.41
C VAL A 470 22.35 3.17 13.83
N ALA A 471 21.05 3.12 14.08
CA ALA A 471 20.49 2.86 15.40
C ALA A 471 21.00 1.55 16.01
N ARG A 472 21.47 1.61 17.25
CA ARG A 472 22.05 0.46 17.95
C ARG A 472 20.97 -0.36 18.63
N TYR A 473 21.14 -1.67 18.56
CA TYR A 473 20.29 -2.67 19.19
C TYR A 473 20.27 -2.54 20.72
N PHE A 474 19.10 -2.79 21.33
CA PHE A 474 18.96 -2.93 22.78
C PHE A 474 18.28 -4.25 23.18
N TYR A 475 17.14 -4.59 22.55
CA TYR A 475 16.40 -5.85 22.77
C TYR A 475 15.48 -6.15 21.56
N HIS A 476 15.08 -7.41 21.36
CA HIS A 476 13.97 -7.75 20.46
C HIS A 476 13.24 -9.02 20.91
N GLU A 477 11.97 -9.12 20.54
CA GLU A 477 11.13 -10.29 20.77
C GLU A 477 10.06 -10.45 19.67
N THR A 478 9.58 -11.68 19.51
CA THR A 478 8.27 -11.94 18.90
C THR A 478 7.24 -11.94 20.03
N VAL A 479 6.27 -11.04 19.98
CA VAL A 479 5.31 -10.85 21.08
C VAL A 479 4.46 -12.11 21.22
N CYS A 480 4.20 -12.51 22.47
CA CYS A 480 3.42 -13.69 22.79
C CYS A 480 2.26 -13.34 23.72
N VAL A 481 1.05 -13.75 23.34
CA VAL A 481 -0.19 -13.56 24.11
C VAL A 481 -0.72 -14.95 24.50
N ASN A 482 -1.00 -15.14 25.78
CA ASN A 482 -1.44 -16.41 26.37
C ASN A 482 -0.54 -17.62 25.99
N GLY A 483 0.77 -17.40 26.00
CA GLY A 483 1.80 -18.41 25.71
C GLY A 483 1.92 -18.81 24.23
N LYS A 484 1.15 -18.18 23.33
CA LYS A 484 1.24 -18.36 21.88
C LYS A 484 1.83 -17.12 21.24
N ILE A 485 2.46 -17.28 20.07
CA ILE A 485 2.85 -16.14 19.22
C ILE A 485 1.61 -15.27 18.94
N ASP A 486 1.78 -13.96 18.98
CA ASP A 486 0.74 -12.99 18.63
C ASP A 486 0.72 -12.78 17.10
N ASP A 487 0.06 -13.71 16.40
CA ASP A 487 -0.15 -13.65 14.96
C ASP A 487 -1.64 -13.52 14.59
N VAL A 488 -1.91 -12.94 13.42
CA VAL A 488 -3.29 -12.56 13.06
C VAL A 488 -4.18 -13.77 12.77
N ARG A 489 -3.64 -14.89 12.26
CA ARG A 489 -4.45 -16.06 11.90
C ARG A 489 -4.76 -16.94 13.10
N GLU A 490 -3.76 -17.31 13.90
CA GLU A 490 -3.92 -18.31 14.96
C GLU A 490 -4.19 -17.69 16.34
N ASN A 491 -3.75 -16.45 16.59
CA ASN A 491 -4.01 -15.73 17.85
C ASN A 491 -5.29 -14.89 17.75
N ILE A 492 -5.32 -13.89 16.85
CA ILE A 492 -6.46 -12.96 16.71
C ILE A 492 -7.69 -13.68 16.13
N ARG A 493 -7.58 -14.25 14.93
CA ARG A 493 -8.68 -14.94 14.25
C ARG A 493 -8.91 -16.38 14.72
N LYS A 494 -8.18 -16.85 15.74
CA LYS A 494 -8.32 -18.18 16.36
C LYS A 494 -8.43 -19.37 15.39
N GLY A 495 -7.75 -19.30 14.25
CA GLY A 495 -7.77 -20.35 13.21
C GLY A 495 -8.99 -20.33 12.27
N ILE A 496 -9.75 -19.23 12.21
CA ILE A 496 -10.91 -19.08 11.30
C ILE A 496 -10.52 -19.36 9.84
N ASP A 497 -11.22 -20.31 9.24
CA ASP A 497 -11.12 -20.65 7.82
C ASP A 497 -11.94 -19.67 6.96
N VAL A 498 -11.27 -18.62 6.49
CA VAL A 498 -11.86 -17.59 5.61
C VAL A 498 -12.34 -18.13 4.25
N THR A 499 -12.02 -19.38 3.87
CA THR A 499 -12.54 -19.98 2.63
C THR A 499 -14.01 -20.39 2.74
N LYS A 500 -14.55 -20.47 3.97
CA LYS A 500 -15.96 -20.72 4.28
C LYS A 500 -16.84 -19.46 4.29
N ALA A 501 -16.26 -18.28 4.05
CA ALA A 501 -16.99 -17.02 3.97
C ALA A 501 -17.98 -17.01 2.80
N SER A 502 -19.19 -16.46 2.98
CA SER A 502 -20.25 -16.50 1.96
C SER A 502 -19.92 -15.70 0.70
N ASN A 503 -18.97 -14.76 0.77
CA ASN A 503 -18.46 -14.00 -0.38
C ASN A 503 -17.15 -14.56 -0.98
N TYR A 504 -16.68 -15.73 -0.54
CA TYR A 504 -15.43 -16.32 -1.02
C TYR A 504 -15.55 -16.77 -2.49
N LYS A 505 -14.84 -16.08 -3.41
CA LYS A 505 -14.70 -16.49 -4.82
C LYS A 505 -13.35 -17.20 -5.05
N PRO A 506 -13.33 -18.50 -5.42
CA PRO A 506 -12.11 -19.20 -5.82
C PRO A 506 -11.41 -18.53 -7.01
N ALA A 507 -10.07 -18.62 -7.04
CA ALA A 507 -9.23 -17.91 -8.01
C ALA A 507 -9.48 -18.26 -9.49
N SER A 508 -10.18 -19.37 -9.79
CA SER A 508 -10.53 -19.81 -11.15
C SER A 508 -11.45 -18.85 -11.89
N ASN A 509 -12.40 -18.21 -11.20
CA ASN A 509 -13.55 -17.59 -11.88
C ASN A 509 -13.29 -16.14 -12.32
N LYS A 510 -12.15 -15.53 -11.95
CA LYS A 510 -11.79 -14.15 -12.33
C LYS A 510 -11.42 -13.97 -13.81
N GLN A 511 -11.36 -15.04 -14.62
CA GLN A 511 -11.15 -14.94 -16.07
C GLN A 511 -12.43 -14.83 -16.92
N GLU A 512 -13.61 -14.97 -16.31
CA GLU A 512 -14.90 -14.89 -17.02
C GLU A 512 -15.56 -13.51 -16.84
N GLU A 513 -15.60 -12.97 -15.62
CA GLU A 513 -16.17 -11.64 -15.30
C GLU A 513 -15.50 -10.47 -16.08
N ALA A 514 -14.31 -10.70 -16.65
CA ALA A 514 -13.59 -9.74 -17.49
C ALA A 514 -14.05 -9.69 -18.97
N LYS A 515 -15.11 -10.41 -19.36
CA LYS A 515 -15.61 -10.46 -20.76
C LYS A 515 -17.03 -9.92 -20.97
N ASP A 516 -17.82 -9.77 -19.91
CA ASP A 516 -19.27 -9.52 -20.04
C ASP A 516 -19.66 -8.04 -20.26
N THR A 517 -18.71 -7.11 -20.25
CA THR A 517 -18.94 -5.71 -20.64
C THR A 517 -18.99 -5.48 -22.16
N ALA A 518 -18.82 -6.51 -23.00
CA ALA A 518 -18.77 -6.34 -24.47
C ALA A 518 -19.30 -7.53 -25.31
N ARG A 519 -20.62 -7.81 -25.25
CA ARG A 519 -21.34 -8.59 -26.31
C ARG A 519 -22.86 -8.39 -26.36
N LEU A 520 -23.30 -7.24 -26.91
CA LEU A 520 -24.57 -7.18 -27.64
C LEU A 520 -24.30 -7.53 -29.12
N GLY A 521 -24.71 -8.72 -29.56
CA GLY A 521 -24.49 -9.17 -30.94
C GLY A 521 -24.72 -10.67 -31.18
N ARG A 522 -25.79 -11.01 -31.93
CA ARG A 522 -26.13 -12.40 -32.31
C ARG A 522 -25.15 -12.97 -33.35
N SER A 523 -24.77 -14.25 -33.26
CA SER A 523 -25.29 -15.29 -34.18
C SER A 523 -24.75 -16.72 -33.95
N LYS A 524 -25.69 -17.68 -34.00
CA LYS A 524 -25.63 -19.14 -34.28
C LYS A 524 -24.30 -19.75 -34.79
N ASN A 525 -23.80 -20.83 -34.14
CA ASN A 525 -24.05 -22.22 -34.61
C ASN A 525 -23.37 -23.38 -33.81
N ARG A 526 -24.16 -24.44 -33.57
CA ARG A 526 -23.87 -25.89 -33.63
C ARG A 526 -22.48 -26.48 -33.23
N SER A 527 -22.45 -27.07 -32.04
CA SER A 527 -22.11 -28.50 -31.73
C SER A 527 -20.94 -29.25 -32.39
N ARG A 528 -20.13 -29.96 -31.56
CA ARG A 528 -20.09 -31.45 -31.48
C ARG A 528 -19.26 -31.97 -30.28
N THR A 529 -19.36 -33.27 -30.02
CA THR A 529 -18.85 -34.00 -28.83
C THR A 529 -17.52 -34.74 -29.07
N GLY A 530 -16.81 -35.09 -27.99
CA GLY A 530 -15.62 -35.96 -27.97
C GLY A 530 -15.44 -36.63 -26.59
N HIS A 531 -14.91 -37.85 -26.53
CA HIS A 531 -15.03 -38.75 -25.36
C HIS A 531 -13.78 -38.88 -24.45
N LYS A 532 -14.04 -39.36 -23.22
CA LYS A 532 -13.06 -39.82 -22.21
C LYS A 532 -12.26 -41.06 -22.64
N ARG A 533 -11.09 -41.29 -22.02
CA ARG A 533 -10.67 -42.62 -21.50
C ARG A 533 -9.58 -42.51 -20.41
N SER A 534 -9.27 -43.63 -19.73
CA SER A 534 -8.42 -43.71 -18.53
C SER A 534 -7.85 -45.13 -18.30
N SER A 535 -6.61 -45.24 -17.81
CA SER A 535 -5.94 -46.40 -17.14
C SER A 535 -4.54 -45.94 -16.62
N SER A 536 -3.83 -46.45 -15.59
CA SER A 536 -3.86 -47.61 -14.65
C SER A 536 -3.18 -48.93 -15.08
N CYS A 537 -2.35 -49.63 -14.28
CA CYS A 537 -1.61 -49.35 -13.01
C CYS A 537 -0.57 -50.49 -12.75
N ALA A 538 0.60 -50.23 -12.13
CA ALA A 538 1.53 -51.24 -11.56
C ALA A 538 2.66 -50.61 -10.70
N GLU A 539 3.34 -51.43 -9.87
CA GLU A 539 4.34 -51.10 -8.84
C GLU A 539 5.47 -52.18 -8.87
N VAL A 540 6.61 -52.24 -8.13
CA VAL A 540 7.33 -51.54 -7.00
C VAL A 540 8.85 -51.98 -7.14
N PRO A 541 9.92 -51.72 -6.31
CA PRO A 541 10.09 -51.15 -4.96
C PRO A 541 11.09 -49.94 -4.93
N LEU A 542 12.10 -49.92 -4.02
CA LEU A 542 13.05 -48.84 -3.72
C LEU A 542 14.44 -49.36 -3.24
N PRO A 543 15.51 -48.56 -3.35
CA PRO A 543 16.61 -48.49 -2.38
C PRO A 543 16.65 -47.13 -1.62
N PRO A 544 17.27 -47.03 -0.43
CA PRO A 544 16.96 -45.95 0.53
C PRO A 544 17.91 -44.74 0.60
N SER A 545 17.30 -43.60 0.95
CA SER A 545 17.86 -42.46 1.72
C SER A 545 18.98 -41.58 1.11
N LYS A 546 18.57 -40.36 0.73
CA LYS A 546 19.17 -39.08 1.18
C LYS A 546 18.07 -38.01 1.19
N ARG A 547 18.24 -36.94 1.99
CA ARG A 547 17.14 -36.00 2.35
C ARG A 547 16.62 -35.20 1.15
N THR A 548 15.30 -35.18 0.96
CA THR A 548 14.63 -34.42 -0.10
C THR A 548 13.86 -33.23 0.49
N CYS A 549 14.49 -32.05 0.51
CA CYS A 549 13.80 -30.78 0.80
C CYS A 549 13.40 -30.10 -0.52
N SER A 550 12.41 -30.66 -1.22
CA SER A 550 12.00 -30.23 -2.56
C SER A 550 10.53 -29.79 -2.59
N SER A 551 10.23 -28.63 -2.00
CA SER A 551 8.90 -28.01 -2.05
C SER A 551 8.67 -27.25 -3.38
N SER A 552 8.92 -27.91 -4.51
CA SER A 552 8.63 -27.38 -5.85
C SER A 552 7.15 -27.57 -6.20
N SER A 553 6.26 -26.90 -5.46
CA SER A 553 4.83 -26.90 -5.77
C SER A 553 4.51 -25.89 -6.88
N ASN A 554 3.78 -26.34 -7.90
CA ASN A 554 3.25 -25.47 -8.95
C ASN A 554 2.27 -24.47 -8.31
N ARG A 555 2.73 -23.23 -8.07
CA ARG A 555 1.95 -22.18 -7.40
C ARG A 555 0.75 -21.74 -8.24
N LYS A 556 -0.38 -22.44 -8.07
CA LYS A 556 -1.68 -21.77 -8.07
C LYS A 556 -1.58 -20.61 -7.06
N GLN A 557 -1.94 -19.40 -7.48
CA GLN A 557 -1.85 -18.23 -6.62
C GLN A 557 -3.03 -18.23 -5.64
N ASP A 558 -2.85 -18.81 -4.45
CA ASP A 558 -3.83 -18.68 -3.38
C ASP A 558 -3.98 -17.21 -3.01
N LEU A 559 -5.17 -16.66 -3.21
CA LEU A 559 -5.45 -15.22 -3.06
C LEU A 559 -5.65 -14.80 -1.59
N THR A 560 -5.40 -15.68 -0.62
CA THR A 560 -5.46 -15.35 0.81
C THR A 560 -4.33 -14.38 1.20
N PRO A 561 -4.58 -13.37 2.06
CA PRO A 561 -3.52 -12.53 2.61
C PRO A 561 -2.50 -13.35 3.38
N GLN A 562 -1.20 -13.12 3.15
CA GLN A 562 -0.13 -13.72 3.95
C GLN A 562 -0.23 -13.25 5.41
N ASN A 563 0.16 -14.12 6.35
CA ASN A 563 0.01 -13.84 7.77
C ASN A 563 0.91 -12.66 8.22
N ARG A 564 0.60 -12.07 9.38
CA ARG A 564 1.47 -11.15 10.09
C ARG A 564 1.69 -11.62 11.53
N ILE A 565 2.90 -11.41 12.01
CA ILE A 565 3.32 -11.66 13.39
C ILE A 565 3.68 -10.33 14.04
N HIS A 566 3.23 -10.12 15.27
CA HIS A 566 3.61 -8.99 16.09
C HIS A 566 5.04 -9.15 16.61
N ARG A 567 5.90 -8.17 16.30
CA ARG A 567 7.30 -8.13 16.71
C ARG A 567 7.60 -6.81 17.39
N ARG A 568 8.33 -6.88 18.51
CA ARG A 568 8.77 -5.75 19.31
C ARG A 568 10.28 -5.63 19.26
N VAL A 569 10.77 -4.43 19.02
CA VAL A 569 12.20 -4.10 18.93
C VAL A 569 12.47 -2.90 19.84
N CYS A 570 13.45 -3.02 20.72
CA CYS A 570 13.95 -1.90 21.51
C CYS A 570 15.29 -1.42 20.95
N ILE A 571 15.40 -0.12 20.76
CA ILE A 571 16.52 0.58 20.15
C ILE A 571 17.15 1.51 21.20
N ARG A 572 18.49 1.56 21.24
CA ARG A 572 19.26 2.39 22.18
C ARG A 572 19.30 3.86 21.79
N ASP A 573 19.34 4.16 20.50
CA ASP A 573 19.47 5.53 19.99
C ASP A 573 18.11 6.24 19.90
N TYR A 574 18.01 7.40 20.55
CA TYR A 574 16.87 8.31 20.46
C TYR A 574 17.27 9.63 19.79
N GLY A 575 16.40 10.12 18.91
CA GLY A 575 16.55 11.38 18.18
C GLY A 575 15.20 11.85 17.64
N LYS A 576 15.19 12.98 16.93
CA LYS A 576 14.02 13.53 16.24
C LYS A 576 14.13 13.26 14.74
N SER A 577 13.01 13.21 14.02
CA SER A 577 13.02 13.21 12.54
C SER A 577 13.82 14.40 12.02
N ILE A 578 14.59 14.19 10.95
CA ILE A 578 15.51 15.19 10.37
C ILE A 578 14.84 16.53 10.01
N CYS A 579 13.53 16.54 9.70
CA CYS A 579 12.75 17.76 9.45
C CYS A 579 12.68 18.70 10.66
N ARG A 580 13.02 18.22 11.86
CA ARG A 580 13.04 18.99 13.13
C ARG A 580 14.44 19.52 13.50
N ALA A 581 15.44 19.38 12.63
CA ALA A 581 16.77 19.95 12.83
C ALA A 581 16.70 21.46 13.09
N THR A 582 17.45 21.99 14.06
CA THR A 582 17.31 23.42 14.48
C THR A 582 17.73 24.45 13.44
N SER A 583 18.54 24.06 12.45
CA SER A 583 19.09 24.94 11.43
C SER A 583 19.35 24.21 10.10
N ARG A 584 19.47 24.98 9.01
CA ARG A 584 19.92 24.48 7.69
C ARG A 584 21.26 23.74 7.78
N VAL A 585 22.22 24.29 8.53
CA VAL A 585 23.53 23.66 8.78
C VAL A 585 23.36 22.32 9.53
N ALA A 586 22.48 22.24 10.54
CA ALA A 586 22.20 20.99 11.23
C ALA A 586 21.53 19.95 10.31
N LEU A 587 20.61 20.36 9.43
CA LEU A 587 19.98 19.51 8.42
C LEU A 587 21.02 18.91 7.45
N LEU A 588 21.91 19.74 6.89
CA LEU A 588 22.94 19.30 5.93
C LEU A 588 23.96 18.35 6.59
N ASN A 589 24.45 18.69 7.78
CA ASN A 589 25.34 17.82 8.57
C ASN A 589 24.65 16.48 8.89
N ALA A 590 23.37 16.49 9.24
CA ALA A 590 22.61 15.27 9.56
C ALA A 590 22.37 14.40 8.32
N LEU A 591 22.12 14.99 7.14
CA LEU A 591 22.06 14.27 5.87
C LEU A 591 23.42 13.61 5.56
N GLN A 592 24.52 14.33 5.73
CA GLN A 592 25.87 13.80 5.54
C GLN A 592 26.17 12.63 6.49
N SER A 593 25.93 12.78 7.80
CA SER A 593 26.16 11.71 8.77
C SER A 593 25.26 10.50 8.55
N CYS A 594 24.00 10.68 8.14
CA CYS A 594 23.12 9.58 7.74
C CYS A 594 23.63 8.86 6.48
N LEU A 595 24.18 9.61 5.51
CA LEU A 595 24.78 9.08 4.28
C LEU A 595 26.07 8.29 4.57
N GLU A 596 26.90 8.75 5.52
CA GLU A 596 28.06 8.00 6.03
C GLU A 596 27.63 6.71 6.77
N GLY A 597 26.52 6.75 7.51
CA GLY A 597 25.90 5.56 8.10
C GLY A 597 25.42 4.57 7.05
N TYR A 598 24.81 5.06 5.97
CA TYR A 598 24.39 4.22 4.84
C TYR A 598 25.57 3.60 4.09
N GLU A 599 26.64 4.38 3.87
CA GLU A 599 27.89 3.89 3.27
C GLU A 599 28.52 2.79 4.11
N SER A 600 28.61 2.99 5.43
CA SER A 600 29.14 2.00 6.36
C SER A 600 28.28 0.74 6.42
N LEU A 601 26.95 0.88 6.47
CA LEU A 601 26.00 -0.23 6.40
C LEU A 601 26.20 -1.05 5.12
N HIS A 602 26.14 -0.41 3.94
CA HIS A 602 26.28 -1.10 2.66
C HIS A 602 27.64 -1.77 2.50
N ALA A 603 28.73 -1.07 2.84
CA ALA A 603 30.09 -1.56 2.66
C ALA A 603 30.44 -2.79 3.53
N HIS A 604 29.99 -2.83 4.78
CA HIS A 604 30.38 -3.87 5.75
C HIS A 604 29.35 -4.99 5.93
N THR A 605 28.12 -4.83 5.40
CA THR A 605 27.04 -5.83 5.54
C THR A 605 26.42 -6.27 4.21
N GLY A 606 26.57 -5.48 3.14
CA GLY A 606 25.84 -5.69 1.88
C GLY A 606 24.33 -5.45 1.99
N ILE A 607 23.86 -4.83 3.07
CA ILE A 607 22.45 -4.45 3.28
C ILE A 607 22.15 -3.14 2.51
N LEU A 608 21.06 -3.17 1.74
CA LEU A 608 20.36 -1.99 1.22
C LEU A 608 19.20 -1.68 2.18
N GLN A 609 18.89 -0.41 2.45
CA GLN A 609 17.91 -0.05 3.48
C GLN A 609 16.49 0.07 2.90
N GLY A 610 16.32 0.61 1.69
CA GLY A 610 15.08 0.51 0.91
C GLY A 610 13.87 1.36 1.33
N ASP A 611 13.97 2.17 2.39
CA ASP A 611 12.93 3.13 2.83
C ASP A 611 13.57 4.39 3.46
N ILE A 612 14.56 4.96 2.76
CA ILE A 612 15.18 6.24 3.13
C ILE A 612 14.11 7.33 3.05
N SER A 613 13.78 7.94 4.18
CA SER A 613 12.65 8.86 4.31
C SER A 613 12.87 9.88 5.41
N THR A 614 12.15 11.01 5.35
CA THR A 614 12.11 12.03 6.41
C THR A 614 11.78 11.47 7.80
N GLY A 615 11.03 10.36 7.86
CA GLY A 615 10.65 9.68 9.10
C GLY A 615 11.63 8.59 9.57
N ASN A 616 12.66 8.26 8.78
CA ASN A 616 13.65 7.23 9.07
C ASN A 616 15.10 7.77 9.13
N LEU A 617 15.31 9.05 8.78
CA LEU A 617 16.54 9.80 9.08
C LEU A 617 16.36 10.58 10.38
N MET A 618 17.25 10.36 11.35
CA MET A 618 17.14 10.90 12.71
C MET A 618 18.29 11.86 13.04
N ILE A 619 18.03 12.88 13.87
CA ILE A 619 19.00 13.84 14.39
C ILE A 619 18.93 13.91 15.92
N ASN A 620 20.09 13.97 16.58
CA ASN A 620 20.27 14.17 18.01
C ASN A 620 21.19 15.38 18.27
N GLU A 621 20.59 16.54 18.51
CA GLU A 621 21.32 17.77 18.80
C GLU A 621 21.63 17.93 20.31
N ASP A 622 21.13 17.02 21.17
CA ASP A 622 21.48 16.99 22.59
C ASP A 622 22.79 16.24 22.82
N LYS A 623 23.85 16.99 23.12
CA LYS A 623 25.19 16.48 23.44
C LYS A 623 25.27 15.72 24.77
N LYS A 624 24.21 15.71 25.59
CA LYS A 624 24.12 14.89 26.81
C LYS A 624 23.53 13.50 26.53
N ASN A 625 22.73 13.37 25.47
CA ASN A 625 22.19 12.10 25.02
C ASN A 625 23.31 11.30 24.31
N GLY A 626 23.64 10.11 24.82
CA GLY A 626 24.67 9.22 24.27
C GLY A 626 24.31 8.53 22.94
N SER A 627 23.35 9.09 22.19
CA SER A 627 22.93 8.64 20.85
C SER A 627 23.77 9.30 19.75
N TRP A 628 23.88 8.65 18.58
CA TRP A 628 24.58 9.22 17.42
C TRP A 628 24.04 10.63 17.05
N PRO A 629 24.88 11.61 16.66
CA PRO A 629 24.43 12.97 16.30
C PRO A 629 23.41 13.02 15.17
N ALA A 630 23.50 12.09 14.21
CA ALA A 630 22.44 11.74 13.28
C ALA A 630 22.61 10.29 12.83
N PHE A 631 21.51 9.60 12.53
CA PHE A 631 21.52 8.16 12.25
C PHE A 631 20.30 7.64 11.49
N LEU A 632 20.46 6.47 10.85
CA LEU A 632 19.38 5.71 10.21
C LEU A 632 18.59 4.87 11.22
N ILE A 633 17.28 4.76 11.02
CA ILE A 633 16.38 3.79 11.66
C ILE A 633 15.58 2.99 10.60
N ASP A 634 14.77 2.04 11.08
CA ASP A 634 13.87 1.15 10.32
C ASP A 634 14.58 0.25 9.30
N LEU A 635 14.90 -0.99 9.71
CA LEU A 635 15.45 -2.04 8.86
C LEU A 635 14.42 -3.13 8.47
N ASP A 636 13.12 -2.96 8.77
CA ASP A 636 12.03 -3.89 8.38
C ASP A 636 11.92 -4.16 6.85
N LEU A 637 12.53 -3.27 6.07
CA LEU A 637 12.47 -3.19 4.61
C LEU A 637 13.84 -3.43 3.96
N ALA A 638 14.87 -3.58 4.79
CA ALA A 638 16.24 -3.74 4.37
C ALA A 638 16.47 -5.14 3.75
N VAL A 639 17.37 -5.22 2.78
CA VAL A 639 17.62 -6.44 1.99
C VAL A 639 19.10 -6.59 1.66
N LYS A 640 19.62 -7.82 1.79
CA LYS A 640 21.01 -8.13 1.40
C LYS A 640 21.11 -8.16 -0.15
N GLU A 641 21.99 -7.34 -0.72
CA GLU A 641 22.09 -7.04 -2.16
C GLU A 641 22.33 -8.30 -3.03
N GLN A 642 23.05 -9.28 -2.45
CA GLN A 642 23.42 -10.56 -3.07
C GLN A 642 22.35 -11.67 -2.95
N ARG A 643 21.16 -11.42 -2.38
CA ARG A 643 20.13 -12.46 -2.19
C ARG A 643 19.74 -13.14 -3.51
N GLU A 644 19.68 -14.47 -3.48
CA GLU A 644 19.34 -15.30 -4.65
C GLU A 644 17.83 -15.26 -4.99
N GLN A 645 16.97 -15.03 -4.00
CA GLN A 645 15.51 -15.06 -4.13
C GLN A 645 14.83 -13.89 -3.37
N PRO A 646 13.61 -13.49 -3.77
CA PRO A 646 12.79 -12.58 -2.97
C PRO A 646 12.34 -13.23 -1.65
N SER A 647 12.06 -12.39 -0.65
CA SER A 647 11.65 -12.79 0.71
C SER A 647 10.21 -13.33 0.82
N GLY A 648 9.69 -13.99 -0.22
CA GLY A 648 8.38 -14.68 -0.24
C GLY A 648 7.10 -13.83 -0.10
N ALA A 649 7.18 -12.68 0.57
CA ALA A 649 6.07 -11.78 0.85
C ALA A 649 5.43 -11.17 -0.41
N ARG A 650 4.16 -10.81 -0.29
CA ARG A 650 3.42 -9.84 -1.10
C ARG A 650 3.49 -8.48 -0.39
N GLY A 651 3.74 -7.40 -1.11
CA GLY A 651 4.01 -6.09 -0.51
C GLY A 651 5.49 -5.83 -0.26
N LYS A 652 6.12 -5.13 -1.20
CA LYS A 652 7.08 -4.09 -0.85
C LYS A 652 6.25 -2.91 -0.35
N THR A 653 6.57 -2.44 0.84
CA THR A 653 6.10 -1.17 1.37
C THR A 653 7.30 -0.23 1.35
N GLY A 654 7.10 1.05 1.08
CA GLY A 654 8.17 2.04 1.05
C GLY A 654 7.61 3.40 0.68
N THR A 655 8.28 4.45 1.11
CA THR A 655 7.73 5.81 1.10
C THR A 655 7.78 6.40 -0.32
N ARG A 656 6.63 6.41 -1.01
CA ARG A 656 6.53 6.70 -2.47
C ARG A 656 7.20 8.01 -2.89
N ALA A 657 7.01 9.09 -2.13
CA ALA A 657 7.62 10.38 -2.37
C ALA A 657 9.16 10.33 -2.50
N PHE A 658 9.83 9.44 -1.76
CA PHE A 658 11.29 9.30 -1.79
C PHE A 658 11.77 8.20 -2.76
N MET A 659 10.90 7.26 -3.14
CA MET A 659 11.27 6.12 -3.98
C MET A 659 11.92 6.54 -5.30
N ALA A 660 13.06 5.93 -5.60
CA ALA A 660 13.89 6.22 -6.78
C ALA A 660 13.18 5.90 -8.11
N ILE A 661 13.47 6.67 -9.17
CA ILE A 661 12.86 6.52 -10.50
C ILE A 661 13.10 5.10 -11.06
N GLY A 662 14.27 4.51 -10.83
CA GLY A 662 14.56 3.12 -11.24
C GLY A 662 13.64 2.08 -10.58
N LEU A 663 13.33 2.25 -9.29
CA LEU A 663 12.47 1.32 -8.53
C LEU A 663 11.00 1.39 -8.98
N LEU A 664 10.51 2.59 -9.28
CA LEU A 664 9.17 2.84 -9.82
C LEU A 664 9.02 2.26 -11.24
N LEU A 665 10.12 2.21 -12.01
CA LEU A 665 10.17 1.55 -13.33
C LEU A 665 10.47 0.04 -13.24
N GLY A 666 10.49 -0.54 -12.04
CA GLY A 666 10.60 -2.00 -11.81
C GLY A 666 12.02 -2.58 -11.83
N GLU A 667 13.07 -1.76 -11.74
CA GLU A 667 14.46 -2.23 -11.76
C GLU A 667 14.87 -2.98 -10.48
N LYS A 668 15.95 -3.77 -10.55
CA LYS A 668 16.51 -4.41 -9.35
C LYS A 668 17.06 -3.32 -8.43
N HIS A 669 16.60 -3.35 -7.18
CA HIS A 669 17.13 -2.52 -6.10
C HIS A 669 18.62 -2.79 -5.84
N CYS A 670 19.37 -1.69 -5.79
CA CYS A 670 20.84 -1.56 -5.69
C CYS A 670 21.12 -0.23 -4.96
N PHE A 671 22.26 -0.10 -4.28
CA PHE A 671 22.54 1.01 -3.34
C PHE A 671 22.31 2.45 -3.88
N HIS A 672 22.56 2.70 -5.17
CA HIS A 672 22.36 4.03 -5.76
C HIS A 672 20.90 4.49 -5.79
N HIS A 673 19.92 3.60 -5.62
CA HIS A 673 18.52 3.98 -5.45
C HIS A 673 18.25 4.58 -4.06
N ASP A 674 18.89 4.04 -3.01
CA ASP A 674 18.77 4.61 -1.66
C ASP A 674 19.48 5.98 -1.61
N LEU A 675 20.57 6.15 -2.39
CA LEU A 675 21.23 7.44 -2.62
C LEU A 675 20.32 8.45 -3.37
N GLU A 676 19.57 8.00 -4.38
CA GLU A 676 18.57 8.84 -5.05
C GLU A 676 17.48 9.32 -4.05
N SER A 677 17.07 8.45 -3.11
CA SER A 677 16.13 8.80 -2.05
C SER A 677 16.64 9.88 -1.09
N PHE A 678 17.95 9.97 -0.81
CA PHE A 678 18.53 11.07 -0.01
C PHE A 678 18.33 12.43 -0.69
N PHE A 679 18.47 12.52 -2.02
CA PHE A 679 18.14 13.74 -2.77
C PHE A 679 16.65 14.07 -2.66
N TRP A 680 15.77 13.09 -2.87
CA TRP A 680 14.33 13.31 -2.76
C TRP A 680 13.90 13.74 -1.35
N VAL A 681 14.57 13.26 -0.29
CA VAL A 681 14.34 13.73 1.08
C VAL A 681 14.68 15.21 1.24
N LEU A 682 15.85 15.67 0.76
CA LEU A 682 16.21 17.09 0.84
C LEU A 682 15.27 17.97 0.01
N PHE A 683 15.01 17.59 -1.24
CA PHE A 683 14.08 18.29 -2.13
C PHE A 683 12.67 18.43 -1.52
N TRP A 684 12.15 17.37 -0.91
CA TRP A 684 10.86 17.38 -0.22
C TRP A 684 10.86 18.29 1.01
N ILE A 685 11.94 18.29 1.80
CA ILE A 685 12.07 19.15 2.99
C ILE A 685 12.03 20.62 2.59
N CYS A 686 12.75 20.99 1.52
CA CYS A 686 12.79 22.36 1.01
C CYS A 686 11.42 22.87 0.56
N ILE A 687 10.51 21.99 0.13
CA ILE A 687 9.16 22.34 -0.35
C ILE A 687 8.12 22.35 0.77
N HIS A 688 8.16 21.38 1.69
CA HIS A 688 7.06 21.14 2.64
C HIS A 688 7.28 21.74 4.04
N TYR A 689 8.43 22.35 4.35
CA TYR A 689 8.67 22.94 5.67
C TYR A 689 9.28 24.35 5.59
N ASP A 690 8.75 25.31 6.34
CA ASP A 690 9.33 26.67 6.49
C ASP A 690 10.16 26.78 7.78
N GLY A 691 11.11 25.85 7.93
CA GLY A 691 12.00 25.72 9.09
C GLY A 691 11.68 24.56 10.04
N PRO A 692 12.30 24.54 11.25
CA PRO A 692 12.36 23.35 12.10
C PRO A 692 10.98 22.79 12.48
N GLY A 693 10.59 21.66 11.87
CA GLY A 693 9.30 21.00 12.08
C GLY A 693 8.06 21.79 11.64
N LYS A 694 8.22 22.91 10.92
CA LYS A 694 7.14 23.81 10.50
C LYS A 694 6.56 23.38 9.15
N ASP A 695 5.72 22.35 9.17
CA ASP A 695 5.03 21.87 7.96
C ASP A 695 4.12 22.97 7.38
N VAL A 696 4.17 23.19 6.06
CA VAL A 696 3.39 24.25 5.37
C VAL A 696 2.00 23.81 4.94
N GLY A 697 1.66 22.52 5.10
CA GLY A 697 0.45 21.92 4.56
C GLY A 697 0.58 21.52 3.09
N PRO A 698 -0.56 21.30 2.39
CA PRO A 698 -0.57 20.75 1.03
C PRO A 698 0.22 21.57 0.01
N THR A 699 1.01 20.87 -0.80
CA THR A 699 1.70 21.44 -1.98
C THR A 699 1.34 20.70 -3.26
N ASP A 700 1.75 21.23 -4.42
CA ASP A 700 1.57 20.53 -5.71
C ASP A 700 2.27 19.15 -5.73
N PHE A 701 3.26 18.92 -4.86
CA PHE A 701 4.03 17.67 -4.77
C PHE A 701 3.38 16.61 -3.86
N ASP A 702 2.33 16.93 -3.10
CA ASP A 702 1.56 15.94 -2.31
C ASP A 702 1.01 14.79 -3.18
N CYS A 703 0.79 15.03 -4.48
CA CYS A 703 0.35 14.01 -5.43
C CYS A 703 1.29 12.80 -5.48
N TRP A 704 2.59 12.96 -5.16
CA TRP A 704 3.57 11.86 -5.13
C TRP A 704 3.29 10.81 -4.05
N ASN A 705 2.46 11.11 -3.04
CA ASN A 705 1.97 10.12 -2.08
C ASN A 705 0.94 9.14 -2.70
N TYR A 706 0.27 9.52 -3.80
CA TYR A 706 -0.93 8.85 -4.31
C TYR A 706 -0.85 8.42 -5.78
N ASP A 707 -0.04 9.09 -6.58
CA ASP A 707 0.16 8.78 -7.99
C ASP A 707 0.72 7.37 -8.19
N ASP A 708 0.31 6.72 -9.29
CA ASP A 708 0.80 5.40 -9.69
C ASP A 708 2.30 5.43 -10.04
N ASP A 709 2.92 4.24 -10.06
CA ASP A 709 4.36 4.09 -10.29
C ASP A 709 4.83 4.75 -11.60
N GLN A 710 4.02 4.69 -12.66
CA GLN A 710 4.40 5.20 -13.97
C GLN A 710 4.24 6.73 -14.06
N LYS A 711 3.16 7.29 -13.50
CA LYS A 711 2.95 8.74 -13.41
C LYS A 711 3.99 9.40 -12.51
N LEU A 712 4.24 8.83 -11.32
CA LEU A 712 5.26 9.32 -10.40
C LEU A 712 6.67 9.25 -11.00
N ALA A 713 7.03 8.14 -11.66
CA ALA A 713 8.31 8.02 -12.36
C ALA A 713 8.49 9.02 -13.51
N ASN A 714 7.40 9.48 -14.13
CA ASN A 714 7.47 10.49 -15.19
C ASN A 714 7.54 11.91 -14.63
N SER A 715 6.75 12.24 -13.60
CA SER A 715 6.85 13.51 -12.87
C SER A 715 8.25 13.72 -12.31
N LYS A 716 8.84 12.70 -11.66
CA LYS A 716 10.21 12.76 -11.13
C LYS A 716 11.28 12.96 -12.20
N LYS A 717 11.12 12.44 -13.42
CA LYS A 717 12.05 12.73 -14.53
C LYS A 717 11.96 14.20 -14.93
N GLY A 718 10.75 14.69 -15.22
CA GLY A 718 10.54 16.07 -15.68
C GLY A 718 11.06 17.13 -14.71
N VAL A 719 11.06 16.83 -13.40
CA VAL A 719 11.68 17.71 -12.39
C VAL A 719 13.20 17.80 -12.52
N VAL A 720 13.91 16.76 -12.98
CA VAL A 720 15.38 16.70 -12.96
C VAL A 720 16.04 16.76 -14.35
N ASP A 721 15.27 16.67 -15.43
CA ASP A 721 15.74 16.54 -16.82
C ASP A 721 16.56 17.77 -17.26
N ASP A 722 15.95 18.95 -17.25
CA ASP A 722 16.62 20.23 -17.51
C ASP A 722 17.10 20.93 -16.23
N GLU A 723 18.10 21.81 -16.38
CA GLU A 723 18.69 22.57 -15.27
C GLU A 723 17.95 23.88 -14.97
N ALA A 724 17.52 24.63 -15.99
CA ALA A 724 16.81 25.90 -15.82
C ALA A 724 15.36 25.66 -15.34
N ASP A 725 14.70 24.61 -15.83
CA ASP A 725 13.38 24.21 -15.32
C ASP A 725 13.44 23.69 -13.88
N PHE A 726 14.53 22.99 -13.49
CA PHE A 726 14.74 22.63 -12.08
C PHE A 726 14.95 23.87 -11.21
N GLU A 727 15.81 24.82 -11.61
CA GLU A 727 16.02 26.05 -10.85
C GLU A 727 14.75 26.90 -10.77
N GLN A 728 13.98 27.05 -11.85
CA GLN A 728 12.69 27.73 -11.81
C GLN A 728 11.69 27.03 -10.88
N THR A 729 11.65 25.69 -10.89
CA THR A 729 10.81 24.88 -10.00
C THR A 729 11.21 25.09 -8.54
N ALA A 730 12.50 25.02 -8.22
CA ALA A 730 13.00 25.21 -6.87
C ALA A 730 12.80 26.66 -6.37
N GLU A 731 13.08 27.66 -7.21
CA GLU A 731 12.86 29.09 -6.95
C GLU A 731 11.38 29.42 -6.71
N LYS A 732 10.45 28.69 -7.34
CA LYS A 732 9.00 28.82 -7.18
C LYS A 732 8.44 28.08 -5.95
N TYR A 733 8.93 26.88 -5.66
CA TYR A 733 8.30 25.95 -4.69
C TYR A 733 9.08 25.74 -3.39
N PHE A 734 10.35 26.14 -3.29
CA PHE A 734 11.06 26.06 -2.02
C PHE A 734 10.56 27.16 -1.07
N THR A 735 10.38 26.79 0.20
CA THR A 735 9.93 27.72 1.24
C THR A 735 10.94 28.83 1.49
N SER A 736 10.49 29.98 1.99
CA SER A 736 11.33 31.14 2.30
C SER A 736 12.54 30.78 3.17
N TYR A 737 12.39 29.82 4.09
CA TYR A 737 13.48 29.32 4.92
C TYR A 737 14.53 28.51 4.14
N TYR A 738 14.12 27.63 3.21
CA TYR A 738 15.05 26.76 2.47
C TYR A 738 15.48 27.28 1.10
N LYS A 739 14.91 28.40 0.63
CA LYS A 739 15.21 28.99 -0.67
C LYS A 739 16.70 29.31 -0.92
N VAL A 740 17.46 29.59 0.14
CA VAL A 740 18.94 29.72 0.07
C VAL A 740 19.67 28.45 -0.40
N LEU A 741 19.02 27.28 -0.34
CA LEU A 741 19.59 26.00 -0.78
C LEU A 741 19.42 25.74 -2.29
N VAL A 742 18.70 26.56 -3.06
CA VAL A 742 18.43 26.29 -4.49
C VAL A 742 19.71 25.92 -5.28
N PRO A 743 20.83 26.67 -5.21
CA PRO A 743 22.06 26.31 -5.93
C PRO A 743 22.67 24.98 -5.45
N TRP A 744 22.61 24.74 -4.14
CA TRP A 744 23.18 23.55 -3.50
C TRP A 744 22.37 22.28 -3.79
N VAL A 745 21.04 22.36 -3.91
CA VAL A 745 20.21 21.24 -4.36
C VAL A 745 20.35 21.03 -5.87
N ASN A 746 20.56 22.07 -6.68
CA ASN A 746 20.88 21.87 -8.12
C ASN A 746 22.25 21.20 -8.32
N GLU A 747 23.28 21.58 -7.57
CA GLU A 747 24.57 20.89 -7.60
C GLU A 747 24.43 19.41 -7.17
N LEU A 748 23.60 19.13 -6.15
CA LEU A 748 23.28 17.75 -5.76
C LEU A 748 22.47 17.02 -6.85
N ARG A 749 21.59 17.70 -7.59
CA ARG A 749 20.87 17.16 -8.76
C ARG A 749 21.87 16.76 -9.85
N ARG A 750 22.82 17.62 -10.23
CA ARG A 750 23.88 17.30 -11.21
C ARG A 750 24.67 16.05 -10.83
N VAL A 751 24.98 15.90 -9.54
CA VAL A 751 25.67 14.72 -9.00
C VAL A 751 24.81 13.45 -9.07
N VAL A 752 23.54 13.50 -8.64
CA VAL A 752 22.67 12.31 -8.58
C VAL A 752 22.14 11.92 -9.97
N PHE A 753 21.78 12.89 -10.80
CA PHE A 753 21.20 12.76 -12.14
C PHE A 753 22.12 13.36 -13.21
N PRO A 754 23.25 12.71 -13.55
CA PRO A 754 24.21 13.23 -14.53
C PRO A 754 23.54 13.38 -15.90
N GLY A 755 23.56 14.61 -16.42
CA GLY A 755 22.90 14.97 -17.68
C GLY A 755 21.37 14.81 -17.62
N GLY A 756 20.74 15.13 -16.49
CA GLY A 756 19.29 15.05 -16.27
C GLY A 756 18.74 13.63 -16.07
N THR A 757 19.51 12.60 -16.45
CA THR A 757 19.01 11.22 -16.46
C THR A 757 19.27 10.46 -15.17
N ARG A 758 18.29 9.62 -14.79
CA ARG A 758 18.43 8.62 -13.72
C ARG A 758 19.63 7.69 -13.99
N ARG A 759 20.45 7.43 -12.97
CA ARG A 759 21.59 6.51 -13.07
C ARG A 759 21.09 5.08 -13.34
N LYS A 760 21.68 4.44 -14.37
CA LYS A 760 21.40 3.04 -14.78
C LYS A 760 22.53 2.05 -14.39
N LYS A 761 23.61 2.55 -13.81
CA LYS A 761 24.78 1.77 -13.39
C LYS A 761 25.18 2.20 -11.97
N PRO A 762 25.57 1.25 -11.10
CA PRO A 762 26.12 1.58 -9.79
C PRO A 762 27.47 2.29 -9.92
N ASP A 763 27.67 3.29 -9.07
CA ASP A 763 28.89 4.09 -8.98
C ASP A 763 29.13 4.38 -7.49
N ARG A 764 30.27 3.91 -6.95
CA ARG A 764 30.64 4.16 -5.54
C ARG A 764 31.21 5.57 -5.31
N GLY A 765 31.66 6.26 -6.36
CA GLY A 765 32.09 7.66 -6.27
C GLY A 765 30.95 8.60 -5.86
N LEU A 766 29.69 8.19 -6.10
CA LEU A 766 28.50 8.96 -5.75
C LEU A 766 28.41 9.29 -4.24
N TYR A 767 28.84 8.37 -3.35
CA TYR A 767 28.91 8.64 -1.90
C TYR A 767 29.79 9.85 -1.58
N VAL A 768 30.99 9.90 -2.17
CA VAL A 768 31.94 11.00 -1.98
C VAL A 768 31.43 12.29 -2.63
N GLN A 769 30.91 12.20 -3.86
CA GLN A 769 30.36 13.36 -4.58
C GLN A 769 29.22 14.03 -3.79
N MET A 770 28.26 13.25 -3.26
CA MET A 770 27.14 13.79 -2.49
C MET A 770 27.59 14.40 -1.16
N LYS A 771 28.48 13.75 -0.40
CA LYS A 771 29.02 14.30 0.86
C LYS A 771 29.75 15.63 0.62
N ASN A 772 30.59 15.70 -0.40
CA ASN A 772 31.34 16.92 -0.75
C ASN A 772 30.43 18.11 -1.13
N VAL A 773 29.21 17.87 -1.64
CA VAL A 773 28.23 18.94 -1.92
C VAL A 773 27.53 19.40 -0.63
N LEU A 774 27.11 18.45 0.22
CA LEU A 774 26.48 18.76 1.52
C LEU A 774 27.43 19.50 2.46
N GLU A 775 28.71 19.11 2.50
CA GLU A 775 29.76 19.73 3.30
C GLU A 775 29.97 21.19 2.90
N LYS A 776 30.21 21.46 1.59
CA LYS A 776 30.35 22.82 1.05
C LYS A 776 29.12 23.70 1.31
N ALA A 777 27.92 23.15 1.11
CA ALA A 777 26.67 23.86 1.42
C ALA A 777 26.57 24.22 2.91
N ALA A 778 27.02 23.33 3.80
CA ALA A 778 27.05 23.58 5.23
C ALA A 778 28.18 24.56 5.63
N GLU A 779 29.25 24.70 4.86
CA GLU A 779 30.29 25.73 5.07
C GLU A 779 29.84 27.12 4.58
N ASP A 780 29.29 27.20 3.37
CA ASP A 780 28.75 28.43 2.77
C ASP A 780 27.73 29.12 3.69
N LEU A 781 26.76 28.37 4.20
CA LEU A 781 25.77 28.91 5.15
C LEU A 781 26.36 29.39 6.49
N LYS A 782 27.41 28.72 7.00
CA LYS A 782 28.15 29.21 8.19
C LYS A 782 28.84 30.54 7.89
N MET A 783 29.43 30.69 6.70
CA MET A 783 30.10 31.93 6.26
C MET A 783 29.12 33.08 6.01
N LEU A 784 27.90 32.77 5.56
CA LEU A 784 26.79 33.72 5.42
C LEU A 784 26.13 34.08 6.77
N GLY A 785 26.35 33.29 7.83
CA GLY A 785 25.76 33.49 9.16
C GLY A 785 24.28 33.10 9.25
N ILE A 786 23.86 32.07 8.50
CA ILE A 786 22.46 31.79 8.11
C ILE A 786 22.03 30.34 8.42
#